data_AF-A0A2E0YZT8-F1
#
_entry.id   AF-A0A2E0YZT8-F1
#
_cell.length_a   1.000
_cell.length_b   1.000
_cell.length_c   1.000
_cell.angle_alpha   90.00
_cell.angle_beta   90.00
_cell.angle_gamma   90.00
#
_symmetry.space_group_name_H-M   'P 1'
#
loop_
_entity.id
_entity.type
_entity.pdbx_description
1 polymer ?
#
loop_
_entity_poly.entity_id
_entity_poly.type
_entity_poly.pdbx_seq_one_letter_code
_entity_poly.pdbx_strand_id
1 'polypeptide(L)'
;MGLPACRAPRFSLLLAILCLSLLLGCSDGSDRRVEDSPEIPPAPTAFQLVQQAVLDDAVAVGRGGTYGALLHIAAGLAPREGSFDEDLEQLNNRDDTADFALPGFLTLLARYADSNVLDSEQRQRIEDAIINFKYWPDELQDVPGTSDSQTMVTWTENHYILFTSGAYIAGQLYPERVFPASGRTGAQQMAVYRERILRWLELRYASGFSEWLSNVYYNADIPALLALIELAEDDELVQKSRMVLDLILADMALNNFGGNFGATHGRTYTHKMNGNRDSARGIMHMAFGLHRLHSGTMSTAMLALSENYRVPQVLSLIANDAGVAPLENRQRMGIKLEEAASWGLDIDSLDDGMLFMTMEPYTHPLFIDTFYAMLNAYQWWGLRDFSPFKEYRAFLDDPEVRAAAVATYEWDITRNMRPEVNIYTYRTPDYMLSTAQDWRKGYGGDQSSIWQATLGMEAVAFTTHPANEEDADSSSPNYWVGYGTLPRAAQVKNVVITLYDVDTRDGLYYSNQPLYSHAFLPRARFDESLKQGQWFFARKDDAYLALWSSDPDADWIPAVEQGFGGGGDYDIIAAGEKTVWICELGDAGAYGDFEAFRTAILAAPLVADADSLEVRYESPSQGAIEMGWEGPVLHNGVALALDNYPRYDNAWSQSGFPADVISFSYGDSYLRLDFDTLTREASSYLE
;
A
#
# COMPACT_ATOMS: atom_id res chain seq x y z
N MET A 1 -77.74 2.96 -20.50
CA MET A 1 -76.65 2.10 -21.05
C MET A 1 -75.61 1.97 -19.96
N GLY A 2 -75.39 0.91 -19.19
CA GLY A 2 -75.91 -0.45 -19.09
C GLY A 2 -74.98 -1.15 -18.07
N LEU A 3 -75.24 -0.87 -16.78
CA LEU A 3 -74.65 -1.37 -15.51
C LEU A 3 -74.70 -2.92 -15.36
N PRO A 4 -74.28 -3.60 -14.23
CA PRO A 4 -73.82 -3.14 -12.88
C PRO A 4 -72.56 -3.88 -12.31
N ALA A 5 -71.77 -3.35 -11.36
CA ALA A 5 -71.92 -3.21 -9.89
C ALA A 5 -71.73 -4.47 -9.01
N CYS A 6 -70.84 -4.39 -7.99
CA CYS A 6 -71.08 -4.80 -6.58
C CYS A 6 -69.78 -4.64 -5.74
N ARG A 7 -69.70 -3.71 -4.78
CA ARG A 7 -70.11 -3.76 -3.35
C ARG A 7 -68.95 -4.14 -2.40
N ALA A 8 -68.54 -3.18 -1.55
CA ALA A 8 -67.90 -3.44 -0.25
C ALA A 8 -68.93 -4.03 0.75
N PRO A 9 -68.51 -4.67 1.87
CA PRO A 9 -68.26 -3.91 3.11
C PRO A 9 -67.21 -4.46 4.12
N ARG A 10 -66.71 -3.51 4.92
CA ARG A 10 -66.25 -3.50 6.33
C ARG A 10 -66.43 -4.76 7.20
N PHE A 11 -65.43 -5.08 8.04
CA PHE A 11 -65.53 -5.41 9.49
C PHE A 11 -64.11 -5.32 10.14
N SER A 12 -63.82 -4.23 10.87
CA SER A 12 -63.58 -4.18 12.35
C SER A 12 -62.34 -4.95 12.82
N LEU A 13 -61.18 -4.35 13.12
CA LEU A 13 -60.82 -3.51 14.29
C LEU A 13 -61.59 -3.87 15.59
N LEU A 14 -61.16 -4.93 16.29
CA LEU A 14 -61.23 -5.09 17.75
C LEU A 14 -60.49 -6.39 18.16
N LEU A 15 -59.73 -6.34 19.26
CA LEU A 15 -58.77 -7.34 19.81
C LEU A 15 -57.43 -7.38 19.04
N ALA A 16 -56.26 -7.10 19.60
CA ALA A 16 -55.85 -7.20 20.99
C ALA A 16 -54.69 -6.23 21.29
N ILE A 17 -55.01 -5.13 21.97
CA ILE A 17 -54.10 -4.45 22.90
C ILE A 17 -54.95 -4.20 24.14
N LEU A 18 -54.70 -4.96 25.21
CA LEU A 18 -54.63 -4.48 26.60
C LEU A 18 -54.46 -5.68 27.56
N CYS A 19 -53.25 -5.75 28.13
CA CYS A 19 -52.92 -6.04 29.52
C CYS A 19 -53.67 -7.17 30.24
N LEU A 20 -52.92 -8.17 30.74
CA LEU A 20 -52.71 -8.29 32.19
C LEU A 20 -51.57 -9.24 32.55
N SER A 21 -50.82 -8.78 33.54
CA SER A 21 -49.84 -9.43 34.40
C SER A 21 -50.37 -10.63 35.20
N LEU A 22 -49.40 -11.44 35.67
CA LEU A 22 -49.42 -12.35 36.83
C LEU A 22 -50.17 -13.68 36.67
N LEU A 23 -49.45 -14.81 36.76
CA LEU A 23 -49.43 -15.66 37.96
C LEU A 23 -48.55 -16.91 37.76
N LEU A 24 -47.74 -17.14 38.80
CA LEU A 24 -47.06 -18.40 39.13
C LEU A 24 -48.05 -19.56 39.30
N GLY A 25 -47.60 -20.79 39.00
CA GLY A 25 -47.86 -21.92 39.90
C GLY A 25 -48.47 -23.19 39.30
N CYS A 26 -47.67 -24.26 39.39
CA CYS A 26 -48.03 -25.67 39.64
C CYS A 26 -48.37 -26.62 38.46
N SER A 27 -47.39 -27.52 38.23
CA SER A 27 -47.47 -28.98 38.04
C SER A 27 -48.54 -29.59 37.13
N ASP A 28 -48.12 -30.29 36.08
CA ASP A 28 -47.96 -31.75 36.15
C ASP A 28 -47.22 -32.28 34.91
N GLY A 29 -46.46 -33.36 35.11
CA GLY A 29 -45.52 -33.88 34.13
C GLY A 29 -46.15 -34.62 32.95
N SER A 30 -45.53 -34.45 31.79
CA SER A 30 -45.33 -35.55 30.83
C SER A 30 -44.14 -35.22 29.96
N ASP A 31 -43.13 -36.08 30.04
CA ASP A 31 -41.92 -36.11 29.24
C ASP A 31 -42.29 -36.19 27.74
N ARG A 32 -42.09 -35.11 27.00
CA ARG A 32 -42.02 -35.11 25.54
C ARG A 32 -40.75 -34.37 25.15
N ARG A 33 -39.79 -35.11 24.63
CA ARG A 33 -38.65 -34.56 23.88
C ARG A 33 -39.20 -33.64 22.80
N VAL A 34 -38.91 -32.35 22.92
CA VAL A 34 -39.01 -31.41 21.82
C VAL A 34 -37.82 -31.75 20.92
N GLU A 35 -38.10 -32.28 19.74
CA GLU A 35 -37.10 -32.32 18.67
C GLU A 35 -36.74 -30.86 18.35
N ASP A 36 -35.46 -30.53 18.48
CA ASP A 36 -34.93 -29.24 18.07
C ASP A 36 -35.36 -28.96 16.64
N SER A 37 -36.09 -27.86 16.46
CA SER A 37 -36.37 -27.34 15.12
C SER A 37 -35.02 -27.00 14.50
N PRO A 38 -34.74 -27.38 13.23
CA PRO A 38 -33.47 -27.01 12.61
C PRO A 38 -33.37 -25.49 12.62
N GLU A 39 -32.38 -24.96 13.35
CA GLU A 39 -32.04 -23.54 13.30
C GLU A 39 -31.81 -23.17 11.84
N ILE A 40 -32.66 -22.28 11.32
CA ILE A 40 -32.42 -21.69 10.01
C ILE A 40 -31.18 -20.80 10.19
N PRO A 41 -30.07 -21.09 9.50
CA PRO A 41 -28.87 -20.27 9.63
C PRO A 41 -29.21 -18.80 9.28
N PRO A 42 -28.59 -17.83 9.98
CA PRO A 42 -28.81 -16.42 9.68
C PRO A 42 -28.51 -16.15 8.20
N ALA A 43 -29.22 -15.18 7.61
CA ALA A 43 -28.95 -14.75 6.24
C ALA A 43 -27.49 -14.28 6.12
N PRO A 44 -26.82 -14.54 4.99
CA PRO A 44 -25.44 -14.10 4.80
C PRO A 44 -25.34 -12.58 4.85
N THR A 45 -24.26 -12.11 5.44
CA THR A 45 -23.87 -10.70 5.47
C THR A 45 -23.53 -10.19 4.06
N ALA A 46 -23.58 -8.88 3.80
CA ALA A 46 -23.12 -8.31 2.53
C ALA A 46 -21.64 -8.60 2.30
N PHE A 47 -20.82 -8.57 3.36
CA PHE A 47 -19.42 -9.02 3.27
C PHE A 47 -19.31 -10.49 2.82
N GLN A 48 -20.07 -11.41 3.42
CA GLN A 48 -20.09 -12.82 3.00
C GLN A 48 -20.58 -13.02 1.57
N LEU A 49 -21.53 -12.19 1.10
CA LEU A 49 -21.96 -12.21 -0.30
C LEU A 49 -20.85 -11.78 -1.25
N VAL A 50 -20.03 -10.78 -0.87
CA VAL A 50 -18.86 -10.37 -1.66
C VAL A 50 -17.77 -11.44 -1.63
N GLN A 51 -17.52 -12.07 -0.47
CA GLN A 51 -16.61 -13.22 -0.36
C GLN A 51 -17.03 -14.33 -1.34
N GLN A 52 -18.31 -14.73 -1.33
CA GLN A 52 -18.83 -15.73 -2.26
C GLN A 52 -18.70 -15.29 -3.73
N ALA A 53 -18.95 -14.02 -4.04
CA ALA A 53 -18.80 -13.50 -5.39
C ALA A 53 -17.35 -13.58 -5.90
N VAL A 54 -16.35 -13.41 -5.04
CA VAL A 54 -14.93 -13.62 -5.40
C VAL A 54 -14.64 -15.09 -5.71
N LEU A 55 -15.16 -16.03 -4.93
CA LEU A 55 -15.02 -17.45 -5.21
C LEU A 55 -15.65 -17.80 -6.56
N ASP A 56 -16.88 -17.33 -6.80
CA ASP A 56 -17.61 -17.57 -8.04
C ASP A 56 -16.87 -16.98 -9.26
N ASP A 57 -16.33 -15.76 -9.15
CA ASP A 57 -15.51 -15.13 -10.19
C ASP A 57 -14.22 -15.91 -10.47
N ALA A 58 -13.50 -16.32 -9.41
CA ALA A 58 -12.27 -17.09 -9.55
C ALA A 58 -12.48 -18.40 -10.30
N VAL A 59 -13.58 -19.10 -10.00
CA VAL A 59 -13.99 -20.33 -10.68
C VAL A 59 -14.42 -20.03 -12.13
N ALA A 60 -15.25 -19.01 -12.34
CA ALA A 60 -15.77 -18.68 -13.66
C ALA A 60 -14.67 -18.30 -14.66
N VAL A 61 -13.65 -17.57 -14.22
CA VAL A 61 -12.51 -17.16 -15.08
C VAL A 61 -11.36 -18.18 -15.09
N GLY A 62 -11.44 -19.25 -14.28
CA GLY A 62 -10.44 -20.31 -14.20
C GLY A 62 -9.07 -19.82 -13.72
N ARG A 63 -9.05 -19.02 -12.63
CA ARG A 63 -7.80 -18.50 -12.05
C ARG A 63 -6.84 -19.63 -11.67
N GLY A 64 -5.59 -19.54 -12.17
CA GLY A 64 -4.47 -20.39 -11.76
C GLY A 64 -3.61 -19.75 -10.67
N GLY A 65 -2.38 -20.26 -10.51
CA GLY A 65 -1.48 -19.86 -9.42
C GLY A 65 -1.95 -20.35 -8.05
N THR A 66 -1.10 -20.20 -7.03
CA THR A 66 -1.40 -20.70 -5.68
C THR A 66 -2.73 -20.15 -5.12
N TYR A 67 -2.97 -18.84 -5.23
CA TYR A 67 -4.18 -18.22 -4.70
C TYR A 67 -5.44 -18.56 -5.51
N GLY A 68 -5.34 -18.70 -6.83
CA GLY A 68 -6.45 -19.19 -7.65
C GLY A 68 -6.82 -20.62 -7.29
N ALA A 69 -5.82 -21.50 -7.15
CA ALA A 69 -6.01 -22.87 -6.72
C ALA A 69 -6.64 -22.98 -5.32
N LEU A 70 -6.20 -22.13 -4.39
CA LEU A 70 -6.78 -22.06 -3.04
C LEU A 70 -8.28 -21.73 -3.08
N LEU A 71 -8.70 -20.76 -3.90
CA LEU A 71 -10.12 -20.42 -4.09
C LEU A 71 -10.92 -21.57 -4.72
N HIS A 72 -10.36 -22.30 -5.68
CA HIS A 72 -11.03 -23.47 -6.27
C HIS A 72 -11.22 -24.58 -5.24
N ILE A 73 -10.20 -24.89 -4.44
CA ILE A 73 -10.26 -25.92 -3.41
C ILE A 73 -11.25 -25.54 -2.32
N ALA A 74 -11.30 -24.26 -1.92
CA ALA A 74 -12.30 -23.76 -0.98
C ALA A 74 -13.74 -23.90 -1.53
N ALA A 75 -13.92 -23.79 -2.85
CA ALA A 75 -15.19 -24.06 -3.53
C ALA A 75 -15.47 -25.57 -3.76
N GLY A 76 -14.62 -26.47 -3.26
CA GLY A 76 -14.76 -27.93 -3.45
C GLY A 76 -14.44 -28.41 -4.86
N LEU A 77 -13.66 -27.63 -5.62
CA LEU A 77 -13.24 -27.94 -6.98
C LEU A 77 -11.74 -28.25 -7.02
N ALA A 78 -11.36 -29.19 -7.88
CA ALA A 78 -9.95 -29.47 -8.12
C ALA A 78 -9.26 -28.24 -8.72
N PRO A 79 -8.05 -27.89 -8.25
CA PRO A 79 -7.28 -26.81 -8.86
C PRO A 79 -6.87 -27.21 -10.27
N ARG A 80 -6.59 -26.21 -11.12
CA ARG A 80 -6.04 -26.47 -12.45
C ARG A 80 -4.68 -27.17 -12.33
N GLU A 81 -4.42 -28.14 -13.21
CA GLU A 81 -3.12 -28.81 -13.30
C GLU A 81 -1.98 -27.79 -13.43
N GLY A 82 -0.94 -27.97 -12.63
CA GLY A 82 0.24 -27.10 -12.59
C GLY A 82 0.06 -25.76 -11.87
N SER A 83 -1.07 -25.51 -11.19
CA SER A 83 -1.30 -24.22 -10.52
C SER A 83 -0.28 -23.86 -9.44
N PHE A 84 0.42 -24.84 -8.88
CA PHE A 84 1.42 -24.65 -7.83
C PHE A 84 2.87 -24.74 -8.33
N ASP A 85 3.09 -25.17 -9.57
CA ASP A 85 4.43 -25.59 -9.99
C ASP A 85 5.45 -24.44 -10.02
N GLU A 86 5.05 -23.26 -10.50
CA GLU A 86 5.90 -22.07 -10.55
C GLU A 86 6.29 -21.57 -9.16
N ASP A 87 5.30 -21.45 -8.26
CA ASP A 87 5.54 -21.00 -6.89
C ASP A 87 6.40 -22.03 -6.11
N LEU A 88 6.15 -23.33 -6.30
CA LEU A 88 6.99 -24.39 -5.69
C LEU A 88 8.41 -24.36 -6.25
N GLU A 89 8.60 -24.08 -7.53
CA GLU A 89 9.94 -23.93 -8.11
C GLU A 89 10.67 -22.73 -7.48
N GLN A 90 10.02 -21.58 -7.34
CA GLN A 90 10.58 -20.39 -6.69
C GLN A 90 10.98 -20.66 -5.23
N LEU A 91 10.13 -21.33 -4.44
CA LEU A 91 10.46 -21.71 -3.06
C LEU A 91 11.70 -22.62 -3.02
N ASN A 92 11.76 -23.64 -3.88
CA ASN A 92 12.86 -24.58 -3.90
C ASN A 92 14.16 -23.96 -4.43
N ASN A 93 14.08 -22.96 -5.32
CA ASN A 93 15.22 -22.23 -5.85
C ASN A 93 15.67 -21.05 -4.97
N ARG A 94 14.86 -20.70 -3.96
CA ARG A 94 15.05 -19.53 -3.11
C ARG A 94 15.16 -18.27 -3.98
N ASP A 95 14.18 -18.12 -4.87
CA ASP A 95 14.09 -16.97 -5.74
C ASP A 95 13.53 -15.75 -5.00
N ASP A 96 13.82 -14.57 -5.51
CA ASP A 96 13.13 -13.34 -5.12
C ASP A 96 11.60 -13.53 -5.20
N THR A 97 10.86 -12.99 -4.23
CA THR A 97 9.39 -13.13 -4.08
C THR A 97 8.84 -14.54 -3.82
N ALA A 98 9.69 -15.55 -3.58
CA ALA A 98 9.23 -16.89 -3.22
C ALA A 98 8.28 -16.91 -2.00
N ASP A 99 8.46 -15.98 -1.06
CA ASP A 99 7.64 -15.83 0.13
C ASP A 99 6.20 -15.37 -0.15
N PHE A 100 5.91 -14.82 -1.33
CA PHE A 100 4.57 -14.35 -1.70
C PHE A 100 3.52 -15.47 -1.73
N ALA A 101 3.95 -16.71 -1.99
CA ALA A 101 3.08 -17.87 -1.99
C ALA A 101 2.88 -18.50 -0.59
N LEU A 102 3.72 -18.16 0.41
CA LEU A 102 3.68 -18.78 1.74
C LEU A 102 2.31 -18.67 2.42
N PRO A 103 1.64 -17.49 2.48
CA PRO A 103 0.32 -17.40 3.11
C PRO A 103 -0.70 -18.35 2.47
N GLY A 104 -0.67 -18.47 1.14
CA GLY A 104 -1.55 -19.36 0.39
C GLY A 104 -1.28 -20.84 0.67
N PHE A 105 -0.01 -21.27 0.60
CA PHE A 105 0.37 -22.66 0.89
C PHE A 105 0.10 -23.08 2.34
N LEU A 106 0.36 -22.19 3.30
CA LEU A 106 0.11 -22.47 4.71
C LEU A 106 -1.39 -22.56 5.01
N THR A 107 -2.20 -21.70 4.39
CA THR A 107 -3.66 -21.80 4.47
C THR A 107 -4.17 -23.10 3.86
N LEU A 108 -3.61 -23.50 2.71
CA LEU A 108 -3.93 -24.78 2.06
C LEU A 108 -3.63 -25.97 2.99
N LEU A 109 -2.43 -26.03 3.56
CA LEU A 109 -2.02 -27.11 4.47
C LEU A 109 -2.83 -27.11 5.78
N ALA A 110 -3.14 -25.93 6.34
CA ALA A 110 -3.85 -25.83 7.61
C ALA A 110 -5.35 -26.17 7.49
N ARG A 111 -6.01 -25.74 6.41
CA ARG A 111 -7.48 -25.83 6.27
C ARG A 111 -7.96 -26.88 5.28
N TYR A 112 -7.15 -27.22 4.28
CA TYR A 112 -7.58 -28.03 3.13
C TYR A 112 -6.70 -29.25 2.88
N ALA A 113 -5.78 -29.57 3.78
CA ALA A 113 -4.90 -30.74 3.70
C ALA A 113 -5.66 -32.05 3.44
N ASP A 114 -6.84 -32.23 4.05
CA ASP A 114 -7.65 -33.45 3.92
C ASP A 114 -8.75 -33.34 2.86
N SER A 115 -8.69 -32.30 2.02
CA SER A 115 -9.63 -32.11 0.92
C SER A 115 -9.51 -33.23 -0.11
N ASN A 116 -10.64 -33.77 -0.56
CA ASN A 116 -10.70 -34.84 -1.56
C ASN A 116 -10.36 -34.36 -2.99
N VAL A 117 -10.23 -33.05 -3.20
CA VAL A 117 -9.86 -32.44 -4.48
C VAL A 117 -8.40 -31.98 -4.53
N LEU A 118 -7.65 -32.15 -3.44
CA LEU A 118 -6.21 -31.95 -3.39
C LEU A 118 -5.52 -33.31 -3.49
N ASP A 119 -4.69 -33.48 -4.51
CA ASP A 119 -3.94 -34.72 -4.69
C ASP A 119 -2.88 -34.91 -3.58
N SER A 120 -2.71 -36.14 -3.10
CA SER A 120 -1.81 -36.43 -1.98
C SER A 120 -0.33 -36.20 -2.32
N GLU A 121 0.07 -36.42 -3.58
CA GLU A 121 1.44 -36.15 -4.04
C GLU A 121 1.67 -34.63 -4.10
N GLN A 122 0.71 -33.87 -4.60
CA GLN A 122 0.75 -32.40 -4.56
C GLN A 122 0.84 -31.86 -3.14
N ARG A 123 0.01 -32.35 -2.21
CA ARG A 123 0.09 -31.99 -0.79
C ARG A 123 1.49 -32.24 -0.22
N GLN A 124 2.07 -33.41 -0.48
CA GLN A 124 3.41 -33.74 0.01
C GLN A 124 4.48 -32.82 -0.57
N ARG A 125 4.41 -32.48 -1.88
CA ARG A 125 5.33 -31.52 -2.50
C ARG A 125 5.28 -30.15 -1.83
N ILE A 126 4.09 -29.69 -1.46
CA ILE A 126 3.90 -28.42 -0.75
C ILE A 126 4.47 -28.49 0.67
N GLU A 127 4.17 -29.56 1.41
CA GLU A 127 4.76 -29.78 2.75
C GLU A 127 6.29 -29.82 2.69
N ASP A 128 6.86 -30.56 1.74
CA ASP A 128 8.31 -30.68 1.57
C ASP A 128 8.94 -29.33 1.25
N ALA A 129 8.33 -28.53 0.36
CA ALA A 129 8.81 -27.18 0.04
C ALA A 129 8.80 -26.28 1.29
N ILE A 130 7.72 -26.28 2.07
CA ILE A 130 7.57 -25.49 3.30
C ILE A 130 8.59 -25.89 4.37
N ILE A 131 8.87 -27.19 4.56
CA ILE A 131 9.85 -27.68 5.55
C ILE A 131 11.29 -27.36 5.11
N ASN A 132 11.58 -27.45 3.81
CA ASN A 132 12.93 -27.26 3.27
C ASN A 132 13.27 -25.78 2.97
N PHE A 133 12.28 -24.89 3.06
CA PHE A 133 12.44 -23.47 2.75
C PHE A 133 13.40 -22.76 3.72
N LYS A 134 14.06 -21.72 3.22
CA LYS A 134 14.92 -20.81 4.00
C LYS A 134 14.09 -19.60 4.39
N TYR A 135 13.75 -19.49 5.68
CA TYR A 135 12.88 -18.43 6.19
C TYR A 135 13.62 -17.17 6.65
N TRP A 136 14.93 -17.25 6.89
CA TRP A 136 15.69 -16.07 7.33
C TRP A 136 17.15 -16.13 6.87
N PRO A 137 17.84 -14.97 6.80
CA PRO A 137 19.20 -14.91 6.28
C PRO A 137 20.24 -15.72 7.06
N ASP A 138 20.03 -15.93 8.36
CA ASP A 138 20.91 -16.73 9.23
C ASP A 138 20.71 -18.24 9.11
N GLU A 139 19.70 -18.69 8.35
CA GLU A 139 19.47 -20.09 8.04
C GLU A 139 20.37 -20.55 6.89
N LEU A 140 21.62 -20.87 7.24
CA LEU A 140 22.71 -21.11 6.30
C LEU A 140 22.98 -22.60 6.01
N GLN A 141 22.17 -23.53 6.52
CA GLN A 141 22.41 -24.96 6.28
C GLN A 141 22.01 -25.36 4.86
N ASP A 142 22.84 -26.20 4.24
CA ASP A 142 22.55 -26.78 2.93
C ASP A 142 21.36 -27.75 3.02
N VAL A 143 20.34 -27.54 2.19
CA VAL A 143 19.13 -28.37 2.17
C VAL A 143 19.06 -29.15 0.85
N PRO A 144 19.17 -30.51 0.89
CA PRO A 144 19.08 -31.32 -0.32
C PRO A 144 17.79 -31.10 -1.09
N GLY A 145 17.89 -30.98 -2.42
CA GLY A 145 16.74 -30.76 -3.29
C GLY A 145 16.33 -29.29 -3.44
N THR A 146 16.96 -28.38 -2.71
CA THR A 146 16.86 -26.93 -2.93
C THR A 146 18.07 -26.42 -3.70
N SER A 147 17.90 -25.29 -4.38
CA SER A 147 19.00 -24.48 -4.91
C SER A 147 18.96 -23.08 -4.28
N ASP A 148 20.02 -22.31 -4.48
CA ASP A 148 20.08 -20.93 -4.04
C ASP A 148 20.52 -20.10 -5.26
N SER A 149 19.53 -19.48 -5.91
CA SER A 149 19.77 -18.63 -7.09
C SER A 149 20.48 -17.32 -6.74
N GLN A 150 20.74 -17.07 -5.44
CA GLN A 150 21.31 -15.84 -4.91
C GLN A 150 20.46 -14.62 -5.27
N THR A 151 19.13 -14.75 -5.31
CA THR A 151 18.21 -13.64 -5.58
C THR A 151 17.21 -13.33 -4.46
N MET A 152 17.09 -14.21 -3.45
CA MET A 152 16.08 -14.05 -2.38
C MET A 152 16.26 -12.77 -1.55
N VAL A 153 15.30 -11.86 -1.67
CA VAL A 153 15.16 -10.68 -0.83
C VAL A 153 14.34 -11.05 0.41
N THR A 154 14.88 -10.80 1.61
CA THR A 154 14.28 -11.25 2.89
C THR A 154 13.97 -10.10 3.85
N TRP A 155 14.18 -8.85 3.43
CA TRP A 155 14.37 -7.74 4.36
C TRP A 155 13.53 -6.49 4.10
N THR A 156 12.94 -6.30 2.91
CA THR A 156 12.03 -5.16 2.71
C THR A 156 10.79 -5.35 3.57
N GLU A 157 10.00 -4.29 3.77
CA GLU A 157 8.92 -4.28 4.77
C GLU A 157 7.94 -5.44 4.61
N ASN A 158 7.49 -5.70 3.39
CA ASN A 158 6.57 -6.79 3.07
C ASN A 158 7.20 -8.19 3.22
N HIS A 159 8.45 -8.35 2.79
CA HIS A 159 9.18 -9.61 2.96
C HIS A 159 9.35 -9.95 4.44
N TYR A 160 9.67 -8.97 5.28
CA TYR A 160 9.85 -9.19 6.72
C TYR A 160 8.63 -9.90 7.32
N ILE A 161 7.41 -9.41 7.06
CA ILE A 161 6.19 -10.00 7.63
C ILE A 161 5.81 -11.32 6.94
N LEU A 162 6.03 -11.46 5.63
CA LEU A 162 5.77 -12.70 4.90
C LEU A 162 6.66 -13.86 5.38
N PHE A 163 7.97 -13.64 5.47
CA PHE A 163 8.91 -14.64 5.96
C PHE A 163 8.66 -15.00 7.43
N THR A 164 8.44 -13.98 8.28
CA THR A 164 8.27 -14.23 9.73
C THR A 164 6.94 -14.91 10.04
N SER A 165 5.83 -14.47 9.44
CA SER A 165 4.53 -15.15 9.58
C SER A 165 4.57 -16.57 9.01
N GLY A 166 5.22 -16.75 7.84
CA GLY A 166 5.38 -18.05 7.21
C GLY A 166 6.12 -19.04 8.11
N ALA A 167 7.25 -18.61 8.68
CA ALA A 167 8.05 -19.43 9.59
C ALA A 167 7.31 -19.78 10.88
N TYR A 168 6.54 -18.84 11.44
CA TYR A 168 5.73 -19.05 12.62
C TYR A 168 4.67 -20.12 12.38
N ILE A 169 3.86 -19.97 11.32
CA ILE A 169 2.75 -20.88 11.02
C ILE A 169 3.28 -22.25 10.59
N ALA A 170 4.36 -22.32 9.79
CA ALA A 170 5.00 -23.59 9.44
C ALA A 170 5.50 -24.32 10.69
N GLY A 171 6.13 -23.60 11.62
CA GLY A 171 6.57 -24.14 12.91
C GLY A 171 5.42 -24.66 13.77
N GLN A 172 4.28 -23.95 13.77
CA GLN A 172 3.06 -24.34 14.48
C GLN A 172 2.43 -25.61 13.88
N LEU A 173 2.38 -25.74 12.54
CA LEU A 173 1.83 -26.92 11.87
C LEU A 173 2.69 -28.17 12.11
N TYR A 174 4.01 -28.01 12.27
CA TYR A 174 4.95 -29.12 12.38
C TYR A 174 5.92 -28.96 13.57
N PRO A 175 5.43 -28.94 14.83
CA PRO A 175 6.20 -28.51 16.00
C PRO A 175 7.43 -29.37 16.30
N GLU A 176 7.35 -30.66 15.99
CA GLU A 176 8.42 -31.64 16.25
C GLU A 176 9.32 -31.89 15.02
N ARG A 177 8.96 -31.39 13.84
CA ARG A 177 9.80 -31.52 12.64
C ARG A 177 11.01 -30.62 12.76
N VAL A 178 12.16 -31.08 12.29
CA VAL A 178 13.35 -30.26 12.13
C VAL A 178 13.30 -29.59 10.76
N PHE A 179 13.44 -28.27 10.75
CA PHE A 179 13.57 -27.43 9.55
C PHE A 179 15.04 -27.45 9.12
N PRO A 180 15.40 -28.10 7.98
CA PRO A 180 16.79 -28.36 7.65
C PRO A 180 17.64 -27.11 7.46
N ALA A 181 17.06 -26.00 6.94
CA ALA A 181 17.79 -24.75 6.70
C ALA A 181 18.34 -24.11 8.00
N SER A 182 17.65 -24.30 9.12
CA SER A 182 18.03 -23.73 10.43
C SER A 182 18.52 -24.77 11.43
N GLY A 183 18.13 -26.05 11.28
CA GLY A 183 18.34 -27.11 12.25
C GLY A 183 17.44 -27.02 13.49
N ARG A 184 16.49 -26.08 13.53
CA ARG A 184 15.53 -25.90 14.62
C ARG A 184 14.35 -26.84 14.47
N THR A 185 13.73 -27.23 15.58
CA THR A 185 12.39 -27.83 15.53
C THR A 185 11.35 -26.78 15.18
N GLY A 186 10.17 -27.18 14.69
CA GLY A 186 9.07 -26.25 14.41
C GLY A 186 8.67 -25.40 15.63
N ALA A 187 8.67 -25.98 16.83
CA ALA A 187 8.42 -25.23 18.06
C ALA A 187 9.49 -24.15 18.34
N GLN A 188 10.76 -24.44 18.06
CA GLN A 188 11.86 -23.48 18.18
C GLN A 188 11.80 -22.41 17.08
N GLN A 189 11.43 -22.80 15.86
CA GLN A 189 11.17 -21.90 14.75
C GLN A 189 10.10 -20.89 15.18
N MET A 190 8.91 -21.37 15.55
CA MET A 190 7.78 -20.58 16.01
C MET A 190 8.16 -19.58 17.12
N ALA A 191 8.90 -20.02 18.15
CA ALA A 191 9.30 -19.16 19.26
C ALA A 191 10.21 -17.97 18.83
N VAL A 192 11.11 -18.18 17.86
CA VAL A 192 12.00 -17.11 17.37
C VAL A 192 11.22 -16.10 16.52
N TYR A 193 10.35 -16.57 15.62
CA TYR A 193 9.64 -15.66 14.72
C TYR A 193 8.47 -14.94 15.40
N ARG A 194 7.91 -15.49 16.48
CA ARG A 194 6.92 -14.79 17.31
C ARG A 194 7.40 -13.40 17.71
N GLU A 195 8.61 -13.30 18.25
CA GLU A 195 9.17 -12.02 18.72
C GLU A 195 9.44 -11.06 17.55
N ARG A 196 9.91 -11.57 16.40
CA ARG A 196 10.11 -10.75 15.19
C ARG A 196 8.80 -10.17 14.67
N ILE A 197 7.74 -10.97 14.63
CA ILE A 197 6.40 -10.52 14.22
C ILE A 197 5.91 -9.43 15.16
N LEU A 198 5.99 -9.62 16.49
CA LEU A 198 5.53 -8.63 17.46
C LEU A 198 6.23 -7.28 17.29
N ARG A 199 7.55 -7.28 17.08
CA ARG A 199 8.33 -6.07 16.83
C ARG A 199 7.89 -5.35 15.56
N TRP A 200 7.63 -6.11 14.47
CA TRP A 200 7.13 -5.53 13.23
C TRP A 200 5.73 -4.93 13.44
N LEU A 201 4.80 -5.66 14.07
CA LEU A 201 3.44 -5.21 14.34
C LEU A 201 3.41 -3.93 15.20
N GLU A 202 4.23 -3.89 16.26
CA GLU A 202 4.35 -2.72 17.15
C GLU A 202 4.84 -1.49 16.39
N LEU A 203 5.89 -1.65 15.59
CA LEU A 203 6.45 -0.55 14.82
C LEU A 203 5.45 -0.04 13.77
N ARG A 204 4.73 -0.94 13.07
CA ARG A 204 3.71 -0.54 12.08
C ARG A 204 2.50 0.13 12.72
N TYR A 205 2.07 -0.34 13.90
CA TYR A 205 1.01 0.31 14.68
C TYR A 205 1.40 1.74 15.08
N ALA A 206 2.57 1.90 15.70
CA ALA A 206 2.98 3.16 16.31
C ALA A 206 3.44 4.21 15.28
N SER A 207 4.09 3.77 14.20
CA SER A 207 4.75 4.65 13.22
C SER A 207 4.17 4.62 11.81
N GLY A 208 3.24 3.72 11.47
CA GLY A 208 2.82 3.52 10.08
C GLY A 208 3.82 2.69 9.27
N PHE A 209 3.79 2.82 7.94
CA PHE A 209 4.53 1.96 7.00
C PHE A 209 5.72 2.69 6.35
N SER A 210 6.85 2.02 6.19
CA SER A 210 8.05 2.55 5.54
C SER A 210 7.86 2.52 4.02
N GLU A 211 7.17 1.50 3.49
CA GLU A 211 6.68 1.44 2.11
C GLU A 211 5.33 2.17 2.01
N TRP A 212 5.27 3.41 2.54
CA TRP A 212 4.02 4.13 2.80
C TRP A 212 3.01 4.05 1.65
N LEU A 213 1.75 3.79 1.99
CA LEU A 213 0.64 3.71 1.04
C LEU A 213 0.92 2.84 -0.18
N SER A 214 1.85 1.86 -0.16
CA SER A 214 2.21 1.12 -1.36
C SER A 214 1.01 0.35 -1.90
N ASN A 215 0.51 0.79 -3.05
CA ASN A 215 -0.58 0.13 -3.74
C ASN A 215 -0.19 -1.24 -4.32
N VAL A 216 1.11 -1.57 -4.28
CA VAL A 216 1.67 -2.88 -4.66
C VAL A 216 1.87 -3.76 -3.44
N TYR A 217 2.51 -3.26 -2.39
CA TYR A 217 3.00 -4.10 -1.29
C TYR A 217 2.03 -4.24 -0.12
N TYR A 218 1.01 -3.38 0.00
CA TYR A 218 -0.15 -3.73 0.82
C TYR A 218 -0.83 -5.01 0.34
N ASN A 219 -0.73 -5.33 -0.96
CA ASN A 219 -1.22 -6.61 -1.47
C ASN A 219 -0.36 -7.83 -1.03
N ALA A 220 0.81 -7.61 -0.44
CA ALA A 220 1.72 -8.61 0.12
C ALA A 220 1.66 -8.65 1.66
N ASP A 221 1.52 -7.50 2.34
CA ASP A 221 1.36 -7.42 3.79
C ASP A 221 0.06 -8.07 4.28
N ILE A 222 -1.06 -7.78 3.60
CA ILE A 222 -2.39 -8.25 4.01
C ILE A 222 -2.48 -9.78 4.05
N PRO A 223 -2.01 -10.56 3.06
CA PRO A 223 -1.98 -12.02 3.12
C PRO A 223 -1.24 -12.58 4.34
N ALA A 224 -0.09 -12.00 4.71
CA ALA A 224 0.66 -12.42 5.89
C ALA A 224 -0.14 -12.17 7.18
N LEU A 225 -0.72 -10.97 7.32
CA LEU A 225 -1.57 -10.63 8.47
C LEU A 225 -2.81 -11.52 8.55
N LEU A 226 -3.47 -11.80 7.42
CA LEU A 226 -4.62 -12.70 7.38
C LEU A 226 -4.23 -14.14 7.72
N ALA A 227 -3.08 -14.62 7.26
CA ALA A 227 -2.59 -15.94 7.66
C ALA A 227 -2.37 -16.02 9.19
N LEU A 228 -1.84 -14.97 9.82
CA LEU A 228 -1.74 -14.90 11.28
C LEU A 228 -3.13 -14.88 11.94
N ILE A 229 -4.05 -14.05 11.46
CA ILE A 229 -5.40 -13.92 12.04
C ILE A 229 -6.20 -15.23 11.93
N GLU A 230 -6.08 -15.95 10.82
CA GLU A 230 -6.86 -17.16 10.56
C GLU A 230 -6.23 -18.42 11.17
N LEU A 231 -4.90 -18.47 11.28
CA LEU A 231 -4.18 -19.72 11.55
C LEU A 231 -3.39 -19.73 12.86
N ALA A 232 -2.98 -18.57 13.40
CA ALA A 232 -2.16 -18.56 14.62
C ALA A 232 -2.98 -18.90 15.86
N GLU A 233 -2.41 -19.71 16.76
CA GLU A 233 -3.00 -20.04 18.07
C GLU A 233 -2.67 -19.01 19.17
N ASP A 234 -1.86 -18.00 18.86
CA ASP A 234 -1.47 -16.93 19.78
C ASP A 234 -2.44 -15.74 19.68
N ASP A 235 -3.27 -15.57 20.71
CA ASP A 235 -4.28 -14.51 20.78
C ASP A 235 -3.69 -13.10 20.68
N GLU A 236 -2.48 -12.86 21.18
CA GLU A 236 -1.80 -11.56 21.10
C GLU A 236 -1.41 -11.26 19.64
N LEU A 237 -0.80 -12.23 18.95
CA LEU A 237 -0.44 -12.09 17.53
C LEU A 237 -1.69 -11.87 16.67
N VAL A 238 -2.74 -12.67 16.88
CA VAL A 238 -4.00 -12.55 16.15
C VAL A 238 -4.58 -11.15 16.35
N GLN A 239 -4.70 -10.69 17.59
CA GLN A 239 -5.34 -9.42 17.90
C GLN A 239 -4.53 -8.23 17.39
N LYS A 240 -3.21 -8.22 17.56
CA LYS A 240 -2.33 -7.17 17.04
C LYS A 240 -2.32 -7.15 15.50
N SER A 241 -2.38 -8.31 14.85
CA SER A 241 -2.51 -8.40 13.39
C SER A 241 -3.83 -7.82 12.88
N ARG A 242 -4.95 -8.04 13.58
CA ARG A 242 -6.24 -7.41 13.25
C ARG A 242 -6.16 -5.89 13.32
N MET A 243 -5.48 -5.33 14.34
CA MET A 243 -5.32 -3.88 14.48
C MET A 243 -4.47 -3.30 13.35
N VAL A 244 -3.34 -3.92 13.01
CA VAL A 244 -2.48 -3.43 11.92
C VAL A 244 -3.18 -3.56 10.57
N LEU A 245 -3.95 -4.63 10.33
CA LEU A 245 -4.79 -4.76 9.13
C LEU A 245 -5.86 -3.65 9.07
N ASP A 246 -6.50 -3.29 10.19
CA ASP A 246 -7.41 -2.16 10.23
C ASP A 246 -6.73 -0.84 9.86
N LEU A 247 -5.47 -0.64 10.26
CA LEU A 247 -4.69 0.56 9.92
C LEU A 247 -4.35 0.62 8.43
N ILE A 248 -3.98 -0.52 7.80
CA ILE A 248 -3.81 -0.60 6.34
C ILE A 248 -5.10 -0.18 5.63
N LEU A 249 -6.26 -0.71 6.06
CA LEU A 249 -7.54 -0.34 5.47
C LEU A 249 -7.91 1.13 5.75
N ALA A 250 -7.58 1.67 6.91
CA ALA A 250 -7.78 3.09 7.20
C ALA A 250 -6.92 3.98 6.29
N ASP A 251 -5.66 3.60 6.07
CA ASP A 251 -4.73 4.29 5.18
C ASP A 251 -5.26 4.31 3.74
N MET A 252 -5.84 3.20 3.26
CA MET A 252 -6.53 3.13 1.97
C MET A 252 -7.82 3.96 1.93
N ALA A 253 -8.64 3.93 2.97
CA ALA A 253 -9.90 4.67 3.05
C ALA A 253 -9.69 6.18 2.95
N LEU A 254 -8.65 6.69 3.62
CA LEU A 254 -8.30 8.11 3.67
C LEU A 254 -7.65 8.62 2.38
N ASN A 255 -7.02 7.74 1.60
CA ASN A 255 -6.18 8.12 0.45
C ASN A 255 -6.67 7.53 -0.89
N ASN A 256 -7.98 7.32 -1.06
CA ASN A 256 -8.57 6.87 -2.32
C ASN A 256 -9.51 7.90 -2.96
N PHE A 257 -9.66 7.81 -4.29
CA PHE A 257 -10.65 8.56 -5.06
C PHE A 257 -11.56 7.59 -5.85
N GLY A 258 -12.79 7.37 -5.37
CA GLY A 258 -13.76 6.48 -6.02
C GLY A 258 -13.27 5.02 -6.16
N GLY A 259 -12.38 4.57 -5.27
CA GLY A 259 -11.73 3.26 -5.36
C GLY A 259 -10.39 3.23 -6.12
N ASN A 260 -9.93 4.36 -6.68
CA ASN A 260 -8.55 4.51 -7.16
C ASN A 260 -7.66 4.83 -5.95
N PHE A 261 -6.69 3.97 -5.61
CA PHE A 261 -5.71 4.24 -4.56
C PHE A 261 -4.60 5.16 -5.09
N GLY A 262 -4.98 6.23 -5.77
CA GLY A 262 -4.10 7.10 -6.55
C GLY A 262 -3.44 8.19 -5.71
N ALA A 263 -2.70 7.79 -4.67
CA ALA A 263 -2.02 8.67 -3.74
C ALA A 263 -0.51 8.82 -4.08
N THR A 264 0.25 9.50 -3.21
CA THR A 264 1.70 9.27 -3.16
C THR A 264 1.98 7.85 -2.67
N HIS A 265 3.08 7.24 -3.14
CA HIS A 265 3.45 5.87 -2.80
C HIS A 265 4.94 5.77 -2.48
N GLY A 266 5.29 5.05 -1.41
CA GLY A 266 6.68 4.72 -1.09
C GLY A 266 7.26 3.68 -2.04
N ARG A 267 6.40 2.82 -2.59
CA ARG A 267 6.72 1.84 -3.63
C ARG A 267 5.54 1.67 -4.58
N THR A 268 5.79 1.89 -5.86
CA THR A 268 4.84 1.69 -6.97
C THR A 268 5.62 1.44 -8.28
N TYR A 269 4.90 1.11 -9.34
CA TYR A 269 5.46 0.89 -10.68
C TYR A 269 4.61 1.60 -11.74
N THR A 270 5.16 1.83 -12.93
CA THR A 270 4.55 2.59 -14.03
C THR A 270 3.08 2.25 -14.22
N HIS A 271 2.79 0.97 -14.44
CA HIS A 271 1.44 0.53 -14.75
C HIS A 271 0.49 0.55 -13.53
N LYS A 272 1.00 0.65 -12.31
CA LYS A 272 0.22 0.64 -11.06
C LYS A 272 -0.35 2.01 -10.69
N MET A 273 0.20 3.07 -11.26
CA MET A 273 -0.30 4.45 -11.12
C MET A 273 -1.64 4.67 -11.87
N ASN A 274 -2.08 3.69 -12.66
CA ASN A 274 -3.41 3.65 -13.26
C ASN A 274 -4.33 2.80 -12.38
N GLY A 275 -5.42 3.40 -11.91
CA GLY A 275 -6.40 2.77 -11.03
C GLY A 275 -7.04 1.51 -11.63
N ASN A 276 -7.13 1.36 -12.95
CA ASN A 276 -7.59 0.12 -13.60
C ASN A 276 -6.54 -1.00 -13.61
N ARG A 277 -5.29 -0.75 -13.22
CA ARG A 277 -4.16 -1.71 -13.18
C ARG A 277 -3.49 -1.82 -11.81
N ASP A 278 -3.91 -0.98 -10.87
CA ASP A 278 -3.55 -0.98 -9.45
C ASP A 278 -3.67 -2.40 -8.82
N SER A 279 -2.80 -2.77 -7.88
CA SER A 279 -2.95 -4.05 -7.17
C SER A 279 -3.96 -3.97 -6.02
N ALA A 280 -4.36 -2.78 -5.59
CA ALA A 280 -5.34 -2.54 -4.52
C ALA A 280 -6.81 -2.74 -4.93
N ARG A 281 -7.12 -2.93 -6.23
CA ARG A 281 -8.50 -2.97 -6.76
C ARG A 281 -9.40 -3.99 -6.06
N GLY A 282 -8.87 -5.19 -5.85
CA GLY A 282 -9.60 -6.26 -5.19
C GLY A 282 -9.84 -5.96 -3.70
N ILE A 283 -8.86 -5.37 -3.02
CA ILE A 283 -8.97 -4.95 -1.62
C ILE A 283 -10.03 -3.83 -1.49
N MET A 284 -9.99 -2.82 -2.36
CA MET A 284 -10.99 -1.73 -2.38
C MET A 284 -12.42 -2.27 -2.54
N HIS A 285 -12.60 -3.31 -3.37
CA HIS A 285 -13.90 -3.94 -3.57
C HIS A 285 -14.34 -4.73 -2.34
N MET A 286 -13.45 -5.56 -1.80
CA MET A 286 -13.72 -6.40 -0.62
C MET A 286 -14.01 -5.55 0.61
N ALA A 287 -13.22 -4.50 0.85
CA ALA A 287 -13.31 -3.71 2.05
C ALA A 287 -14.36 -2.59 1.98
N PHE A 288 -14.57 -1.98 0.82
CA PHE A 288 -15.37 -0.75 0.71
C PHE A 288 -16.49 -0.83 -0.33
N GLY A 289 -16.59 -1.91 -1.10
CA GLY A 289 -17.50 -1.99 -2.25
C GLY A 289 -17.13 -1.03 -3.39
N LEU A 290 -15.92 -0.47 -3.35
CA LEU A 290 -15.39 0.45 -4.35
C LEU A 290 -14.57 -0.33 -5.39
N HIS A 291 -14.50 0.16 -6.63
CA HIS A 291 -13.91 -0.56 -7.75
C HIS A 291 -14.68 -1.83 -8.16
N ARG A 292 -14.22 -2.48 -9.24
CA ARG A 292 -14.73 -3.73 -9.78
C ARG A 292 -14.14 -4.92 -9.03
N LEU A 293 -14.97 -5.94 -8.85
CA LEU A 293 -14.54 -7.24 -8.33
C LEU A 293 -13.34 -7.76 -9.13
N HIS A 294 -12.30 -8.20 -8.42
CA HIS A 294 -11.10 -8.77 -9.02
C HIS A 294 -10.50 -9.87 -8.14
N SER A 295 -10.72 -11.13 -8.52
CA SER A 295 -10.21 -12.34 -7.83
C SER A 295 -8.71 -12.62 -8.03
N GLY A 296 -8.00 -11.78 -8.78
CA GLY A 296 -6.65 -12.09 -9.27
C GLY A 296 -5.49 -11.79 -8.31
N THR A 297 -5.74 -11.26 -7.11
CA THR A 297 -4.68 -10.84 -6.19
C THR A 297 -4.67 -11.68 -4.91
N MET A 298 -3.48 -11.78 -4.30
CA MET A 298 -3.23 -12.51 -3.06
C MET A 298 -4.15 -12.04 -1.93
N SER A 299 -4.28 -10.71 -1.77
CA SER A 299 -5.14 -10.12 -0.74
C SER A 299 -6.61 -10.37 -0.99
N THR A 300 -7.09 -10.27 -2.24
CA THR A 300 -8.51 -10.59 -2.52
C THR A 300 -8.81 -12.03 -2.14
N ALA A 301 -7.94 -12.96 -2.52
CA ALA A 301 -8.14 -14.38 -2.24
C ALA A 301 -8.17 -14.66 -0.73
N MET A 302 -7.21 -14.11 0.01
CA MET A 302 -7.15 -14.30 1.47
C MET A 302 -8.32 -13.62 2.20
N LEU A 303 -8.73 -12.41 1.80
CA LEU A 303 -9.92 -11.75 2.36
C LEU A 303 -11.21 -12.53 2.06
N ALA A 304 -11.31 -13.13 0.87
CA ALA A 304 -12.47 -13.94 0.50
C ALA A 304 -12.59 -15.23 1.32
N LEU A 305 -11.47 -15.74 1.84
CA LEU A 305 -11.42 -16.94 2.66
C LEU A 305 -11.38 -16.68 4.17
N SER A 306 -11.26 -15.42 4.56
CA SER A 306 -11.16 -15.02 5.96
C SER A 306 -12.48 -15.26 6.71
N GLU A 307 -12.42 -15.98 7.82
CA GLU A 307 -13.57 -16.22 8.70
C GLU A 307 -13.46 -15.39 10.00
N ASN A 308 -12.23 -15.04 10.38
CA ASN A 308 -11.88 -14.45 11.67
C ASN A 308 -11.52 -12.96 11.59
N TYR A 309 -11.52 -12.37 10.40
CA TYR A 309 -11.42 -10.93 10.19
C TYR A 309 -12.68 -10.36 9.55
N ARG A 310 -13.14 -9.23 10.08
CA ARG A 310 -14.21 -8.42 9.50
C ARG A 310 -13.80 -6.96 9.53
N VAL A 311 -14.06 -6.28 8.41
CA VAL A 311 -13.76 -4.87 8.23
C VAL A 311 -14.66 -4.03 9.14
N PRO A 312 -14.11 -3.14 9.98
CA PRO A 312 -14.90 -2.19 10.76
C PRO A 312 -15.74 -1.28 9.86
N GLN A 313 -17.04 -1.16 10.15
CA GLN A 313 -17.99 -0.41 9.31
C GLN A 313 -17.56 1.04 9.09
N VAL A 314 -16.97 1.67 10.11
CA VAL A 314 -16.50 3.06 10.06
C VAL A 314 -15.48 3.30 8.93
N LEU A 315 -14.61 2.33 8.62
CA LEU A 315 -13.60 2.49 7.57
C LEU A 315 -14.24 2.51 6.18
N SER A 316 -15.26 1.67 5.98
CA SER A 316 -16.05 1.69 4.74
C SER A 316 -16.86 2.97 4.58
N LEU A 317 -17.42 3.51 5.67
CA LEU A 317 -18.10 4.81 5.65
C LEU A 317 -17.14 5.95 5.28
N ILE A 318 -15.93 5.96 5.86
CA ILE A 318 -14.88 6.95 5.54
C ILE A 318 -14.43 6.82 4.07
N ALA A 319 -14.22 5.59 3.59
CA ALA A 319 -13.78 5.34 2.22
C ALA A 319 -14.81 5.82 1.18
N ASN A 320 -16.10 5.64 1.48
CA ASN A 320 -17.22 6.03 0.63
C ASN A 320 -17.72 7.46 0.87
N ASP A 321 -17.08 8.23 1.76
CA ASP A 321 -17.49 9.60 2.00
C ASP A 321 -17.23 10.47 0.76
N ALA A 322 -18.32 10.83 0.10
CA ALA A 322 -18.38 11.79 -1.00
C ALA A 322 -19.00 13.11 -0.51
N GLY A 323 -18.75 13.49 0.75
CA GLY A 323 -19.28 14.70 1.35
C GLY A 323 -18.92 15.95 0.54
N VAL A 324 -19.77 16.99 0.60
CA VAL A 324 -19.55 18.26 -0.12
C VAL A 324 -18.32 19.00 0.42
N ALA A 325 -17.97 18.80 1.69
CA ALA A 325 -16.77 19.39 2.28
C ALA A 325 -15.53 18.58 1.87
N PRO A 326 -14.46 19.23 1.39
CA PRO A 326 -13.22 18.55 1.08
C PRO A 326 -12.59 17.89 2.32
N LEU A 327 -12.03 16.70 2.11
CA LEU A 327 -11.15 16.04 3.07
C LEU A 327 -9.76 16.68 3.01
N GLU A 328 -9.23 17.04 4.16
CA GLU A 328 -7.79 17.24 4.39
C GLU A 328 -7.27 16.12 5.29
N ASN A 329 -6.32 15.33 4.79
CA ASN A 329 -5.65 14.28 5.55
C ASN A 329 -4.16 14.57 5.65
N ARG A 330 -3.69 14.86 6.87
CA ARG A 330 -2.26 14.91 7.21
C ARG A 330 -1.88 13.62 7.93
N GLN A 331 -0.82 12.99 7.45
CA GLN A 331 -0.44 11.66 7.92
C GLN A 331 1.08 11.52 7.97
N ARG A 332 1.60 11.00 9.08
CA ARG A 332 3.02 10.65 9.23
C ARG A 332 3.19 9.13 9.20
N MET A 333 4.19 8.64 8.46
CA MET A 333 4.54 7.23 8.41
C MET A 333 6.05 7.00 8.45
N GLY A 334 6.51 5.88 9.01
CA GLY A 334 7.91 5.51 9.09
C GLY A 334 8.67 6.25 10.20
N ILE A 335 9.93 5.88 10.42
CA ILE A 335 10.77 6.45 11.48
C ILE A 335 12.05 7.07 10.91
N LYS A 336 12.77 7.84 11.73
CA LYS A 336 14.12 8.32 11.41
C LYS A 336 15.16 7.42 12.05
N LEU A 337 16.25 7.17 11.34
CA LEU A 337 17.31 6.31 11.85
C LEU A 337 18.08 6.98 13.00
N GLU A 338 18.13 8.31 12.99
CA GLU A 338 18.63 9.16 14.07
C GLU A 338 17.85 8.96 15.38
N GLU A 339 16.62 8.47 15.29
CA GLU A 339 15.71 8.27 16.42
C GLU A 339 15.65 6.81 16.88
N ALA A 340 16.46 5.91 16.30
CA ALA A 340 16.47 4.47 16.58
C ALA A 340 16.36 4.11 18.08
N ALA A 341 17.18 4.75 18.93
CA ALA A 341 17.19 4.49 20.37
C ALA A 341 15.85 4.83 21.05
N SER A 342 15.13 5.86 20.58
CA SER A 342 13.79 6.20 21.12
C SER A 342 12.71 5.19 20.71
N TRP A 343 12.94 4.45 19.63
CA TRP A 343 12.11 3.32 19.20
C TRP A 343 12.52 1.99 19.85
N GLY A 344 13.45 2.03 20.82
CA GLY A 344 13.96 0.83 21.48
C GLY A 344 14.81 -0.05 20.56
N LEU A 345 15.37 0.52 19.49
CA LEU A 345 16.19 -0.19 18.51
C LEU A 345 17.67 0.15 18.67
N ASP A 346 18.52 -0.86 18.60
CA ASP A 346 19.97 -0.76 18.65
C ASP A 346 20.57 -0.88 17.24
N ILE A 347 21.23 0.19 16.79
CA ILE A 347 21.77 0.26 15.44
C ILE A 347 22.90 -0.74 15.20
N ASP A 348 23.58 -1.22 16.24
CA ASP A 348 24.69 -2.18 16.16
C ASP A 348 24.22 -3.65 16.22
N SER A 349 22.93 -3.90 16.50
CA SER A 349 22.33 -5.23 16.58
C SER A 349 21.98 -5.77 15.18
N LEU A 350 22.35 -7.01 14.86
CA LEU A 350 22.01 -7.64 13.58
C LEU A 350 20.52 -7.98 13.44
N ASP A 351 19.86 -8.34 14.56
CA ASP A 351 18.43 -8.62 14.57
C ASP A 351 17.62 -7.32 14.39
N ASP A 352 18.04 -6.23 15.04
CA ASP A 352 17.44 -4.90 14.85
C ASP A 352 17.80 -4.36 13.46
N GLY A 353 19.01 -4.68 12.98
CA GLY A 353 19.47 -4.48 11.62
C GLY A 353 18.46 -4.98 10.60
N MET A 354 17.95 -6.21 10.76
CA MET A 354 16.90 -6.73 9.87
C MET A 354 15.60 -5.93 9.94
N LEU A 355 15.24 -5.35 11.10
CA LEU A 355 14.07 -4.48 11.20
C LEU A 355 14.34 -3.12 10.53
N PHE A 356 15.55 -2.57 10.65
CA PHE A 356 15.94 -1.36 9.93
C PHE A 356 15.94 -1.56 8.42
N MET A 357 16.29 -2.75 7.93
CA MET A 357 16.22 -3.06 6.50
C MET A 357 14.82 -2.92 5.89
N THR A 358 13.74 -2.88 6.69
CA THR A 358 12.39 -2.55 6.20
C THR A 358 12.28 -1.11 5.66
N MET A 359 13.20 -0.23 6.05
CA MET A 359 13.38 1.12 5.52
C MET A 359 14.44 1.18 4.42
N GLU A 360 15.10 0.06 4.13
CA GLU A 360 16.21 -0.10 3.18
C GLU A 360 17.37 0.92 3.32
N PRO A 361 17.91 1.18 4.53
CA PRO A 361 18.93 2.20 4.76
C PRO A 361 20.36 1.68 4.52
N TYR A 362 20.56 0.76 3.54
CA TYR A 362 21.75 -0.08 3.38
C TYR A 362 23.08 0.66 3.66
N THR A 363 23.27 1.79 2.98
CA THR A 363 24.51 2.58 3.02
C THR A 363 24.32 3.91 3.76
N HIS A 364 23.34 4.00 4.65
CA HIS A 364 23.14 5.18 5.49
C HIS A 364 24.32 5.38 6.45
N PRO A 365 24.76 6.63 6.75
CA PRO A 365 25.93 6.87 7.59
C PRO A 365 25.87 6.23 8.97
N LEU A 366 24.68 6.14 9.56
CA LEU A 366 24.48 5.49 10.86
C LEU A 366 24.40 3.96 10.78
N PHE A 367 24.15 3.37 9.59
CA PHE A 367 23.84 1.94 9.43
C PHE A 367 24.91 1.14 8.69
N ILE A 368 25.78 1.81 7.93
CA ILE A 368 26.72 1.17 7.00
C ILE A 368 27.60 0.09 7.65
N ASP A 369 27.99 0.27 8.92
CA ASP A 369 28.80 -0.69 9.66
C ASP A 369 28.01 -1.96 9.99
N THR A 370 26.76 -1.80 10.42
CA THR A 370 25.84 -2.92 10.66
C THR A 370 25.47 -3.62 9.37
N PHE A 371 25.16 -2.89 8.30
CA PHE A 371 24.93 -3.46 6.98
C PHE A 371 26.15 -4.27 6.50
N TYR A 372 27.36 -3.72 6.62
CA TYR A 372 28.59 -4.45 6.32
C TYR A 372 28.76 -5.71 7.18
N ALA A 373 28.41 -5.66 8.46
CA ALA A 373 28.41 -6.85 9.32
C ALA A 373 27.37 -7.89 8.85
N MET A 374 26.19 -7.46 8.43
CA MET A 374 25.15 -8.33 7.85
C MET A 374 25.62 -9.00 6.56
N LEU A 375 26.33 -8.29 5.67
CA LEU A 375 26.91 -8.88 4.44
C LEU A 375 27.79 -10.09 4.74
N ASN A 376 28.52 -10.06 5.85
CA ASN A 376 29.35 -11.15 6.31
C ASN A 376 28.54 -12.24 7.04
N ALA A 377 27.70 -11.85 8.00
CA ALA A 377 26.93 -12.76 8.84
C ALA A 377 25.95 -13.63 8.02
N TYR A 378 25.33 -13.04 7.00
CA TYR A 378 24.30 -13.67 6.18
C TYR A 378 24.80 -14.15 4.81
N GLN A 379 26.11 -14.10 4.58
CA GLN A 379 26.76 -14.52 3.33
C GLN A 379 26.23 -13.79 2.07
N TRP A 380 25.80 -12.54 2.22
CA TRP A 380 25.14 -11.76 1.17
C TRP A 380 26.07 -11.13 0.13
N TRP A 381 27.38 -11.23 0.28
CA TRP A 381 28.33 -10.72 -0.74
C TRP A 381 28.07 -11.28 -2.15
N GLY A 382 27.49 -12.48 -2.26
CA GLY A 382 27.14 -13.11 -3.55
C GLY A 382 25.70 -12.85 -4.01
N LEU A 383 24.86 -12.25 -3.17
CA LEU A 383 23.45 -12.01 -3.45
C LEU A 383 23.31 -10.96 -4.56
N ARG A 384 22.43 -11.18 -5.54
CA ARG A 384 22.20 -10.31 -6.71
C ARG A 384 22.26 -8.82 -6.35
N ASP A 385 21.43 -8.40 -5.41
CA ASP A 385 21.24 -6.99 -5.04
C ASP A 385 22.45 -6.37 -4.31
N PHE A 386 23.31 -7.19 -3.71
CA PHE A 386 24.51 -6.74 -2.98
C PHE A 386 25.82 -7.15 -3.64
N SER A 387 25.77 -7.94 -4.71
CA SER A 387 26.92 -8.39 -5.48
C SER A 387 27.80 -7.25 -6.01
N PRO A 388 27.28 -6.04 -6.33
CA PRO A 388 28.15 -4.91 -6.69
C PRO A 388 29.13 -4.51 -5.57
N PHE A 389 28.79 -4.70 -4.29
CA PHE A 389 29.71 -4.39 -3.18
C PHE A 389 30.88 -5.37 -3.07
N LYS A 390 30.75 -6.58 -3.63
CA LYS A 390 31.74 -7.67 -3.51
C LYS A 390 33.10 -7.29 -4.06
N GLU A 391 33.14 -6.56 -5.16
CA GLU A 391 34.39 -6.12 -5.80
C GLU A 391 35.16 -5.13 -4.92
N TYR A 392 34.45 -4.41 -4.05
CA TYR A 392 35.01 -3.40 -3.15
C TYR A 392 35.26 -3.90 -1.74
N ARG A 393 34.99 -5.18 -1.44
CA ARG A 393 35.08 -5.74 -0.08
C ARG A 393 36.38 -5.39 0.63
N ALA A 394 37.53 -5.57 -0.02
CA ALA A 394 38.84 -5.29 0.58
C ALA A 394 39.02 -3.81 1.00
N PHE A 395 38.37 -2.88 0.31
CA PHE A 395 38.35 -1.47 0.69
C PHE A 395 37.31 -1.22 1.80
N LEU A 396 36.15 -1.84 1.67
CA LEU A 396 35.06 -1.74 2.64
C LEU A 396 35.40 -2.40 3.99
N ASP A 397 36.46 -3.21 4.10
CA ASP A 397 36.94 -3.73 5.39
C ASP A 397 37.41 -2.59 6.34
N ASP A 398 37.81 -1.44 5.79
CA ASP A 398 38.22 -0.27 6.56
C ASP A 398 37.01 0.63 6.93
N PRO A 399 36.68 0.82 8.22
CA PRO A 399 35.61 1.71 8.66
C PRO A 399 35.77 3.16 8.19
N GLU A 400 37.00 3.67 8.07
CA GLU A 400 37.22 5.04 7.60
C GLU A 400 36.86 5.20 6.12
N VAL A 401 37.08 4.15 5.31
CA VAL A 401 36.66 4.12 3.90
C VAL A 401 35.14 4.08 3.80
N ARG A 402 34.47 3.25 4.60
CA ARG A 402 33.00 3.21 4.64
C ARG A 402 32.42 4.57 5.02
N ALA A 403 32.91 5.17 6.10
CA ALA A 403 32.48 6.48 6.57
C ALA A 403 32.73 7.60 5.52
N ALA A 404 33.88 7.58 4.85
CA ALA A 404 34.18 8.55 3.80
C ALA A 404 33.28 8.38 2.56
N ALA A 405 32.99 7.14 2.17
CA ALA A 405 32.12 6.84 1.03
C ALA A 405 30.69 7.33 1.27
N VAL A 406 30.10 6.98 2.42
CA VAL A 406 28.73 7.42 2.75
C VAL A 406 28.65 8.92 2.94
N ALA A 407 29.64 9.56 3.58
CA ALA A 407 29.66 11.03 3.72
C ALA A 407 29.75 11.79 2.38
N THR A 408 30.31 11.15 1.34
CA THR A 408 30.49 11.78 0.02
C THR A 408 29.33 11.50 -0.93
N TYR A 409 28.81 10.27 -0.90
CA TYR A 409 27.89 9.76 -1.91
C TYR A 409 26.49 9.42 -1.38
N GLU A 410 26.17 9.74 -0.12
CA GLU A 410 24.88 9.39 0.51
C GLU A 410 23.68 9.62 -0.41
N TRP A 411 23.65 10.78 -1.06
CA TRP A 411 22.60 11.22 -1.99
C TRP A 411 22.34 10.24 -3.14
N ASP A 412 23.35 9.49 -3.57
CA ASP A 412 23.31 8.56 -4.70
C ASP A 412 23.23 7.09 -4.28
N ILE A 413 23.83 6.72 -3.14
CA ILE A 413 23.90 5.32 -2.72
C ILE A 413 22.78 4.91 -1.74
N THR A 414 21.95 5.86 -1.29
CA THR A 414 20.80 5.61 -0.40
C THR A 414 19.44 5.78 -1.10
N ARG A 415 19.36 5.49 -2.41
CA ARG A 415 18.15 5.68 -3.24
C ARG A 415 16.93 4.91 -2.76
N ASN A 416 17.17 3.75 -2.17
CA ASN A 416 16.12 2.86 -1.65
C ASN A 416 15.62 3.28 -0.27
N MET A 417 16.32 4.19 0.40
CA MET A 417 16.01 4.51 1.79
C MET A 417 14.65 5.21 1.91
N ARG A 418 13.79 4.66 2.77
CA ARG A 418 12.44 5.17 3.06
C ARG A 418 12.30 5.49 4.55
N PRO A 419 12.89 6.62 5.01
CA PRO A 419 12.67 7.12 6.35
C PRO A 419 11.23 7.64 6.53
N GLU A 420 11.00 8.30 7.65
CA GLU A 420 9.78 9.04 7.93
C GLU A 420 9.33 9.96 6.79
N VAL A 421 8.06 9.84 6.40
CA VAL A 421 7.36 10.67 5.42
C VAL A 421 6.21 11.45 6.06
N ASN A 422 5.96 12.66 5.57
CA ASN A 422 4.79 13.47 5.90
C ASN A 422 3.91 13.59 4.65
N ILE A 423 2.75 12.97 4.69
CA ILE A 423 1.81 12.84 3.58
C ILE A 423 0.68 13.84 3.78
N TYR A 424 0.31 14.53 2.71
CA TYR A 424 -0.88 15.35 2.67
C TYR A 424 -1.76 14.97 1.50
N THR A 425 -3.02 14.64 1.80
CA THR A 425 -4.04 14.31 0.80
C THR A 425 -5.22 15.27 0.94
N TYR A 426 -5.62 15.85 -0.19
CA TYR A 426 -6.79 16.70 -0.32
C TYR A 426 -7.76 16.05 -1.29
N ARG A 427 -9.00 15.79 -0.88
CA ARG A 427 -10.00 15.11 -1.71
C ARG A 427 -11.33 15.86 -1.71
N THR A 428 -11.88 16.07 -2.89
CA THR A 428 -13.25 16.56 -3.13
C THR A 428 -14.09 15.43 -3.72
N PRO A 429 -15.40 15.63 -3.95
CA PRO A 429 -16.21 14.69 -4.73
C PRO A 429 -15.69 14.46 -6.16
N ASP A 430 -14.95 15.41 -6.73
CA ASP A 430 -14.58 15.44 -8.14
C ASP A 430 -13.10 15.11 -8.40
N TYR A 431 -12.21 15.31 -7.43
CA TYR A 431 -10.78 14.98 -7.57
C TYR A 431 -10.07 14.72 -6.24
N MET A 432 -8.85 14.19 -6.33
CA MET A 432 -7.92 14.07 -5.21
C MET A 432 -6.51 14.51 -5.62
N LEU A 433 -5.78 15.13 -4.69
CA LEU A 433 -4.36 15.44 -4.82
C LEU A 433 -3.63 14.95 -3.56
N SER A 434 -2.59 14.14 -3.74
CA SER A 434 -1.81 13.57 -2.65
C SER A 434 -0.32 13.78 -2.88
N THR A 435 0.42 14.19 -1.85
CA THR A 435 1.85 14.53 -1.92
C THR A 435 2.60 14.08 -0.67
N ALA A 436 3.78 13.47 -0.86
CA ALA A 436 4.82 13.34 0.16
C ALA A 436 5.57 14.68 0.27
N GLN A 437 5.31 15.41 1.34
CA GLN A 437 5.79 16.79 1.55
C GLN A 437 7.29 16.82 1.83
N ASP A 438 8.02 17.67 1.11
CA ASP A 438 9.47 17.93 1.25
C ASP A 438 10.32 16.63 1.31
N TRP A 439 9.88 15.59 0.59
CA TRP A 439 10.49 14.25 0.67
C TRP A 439 11.86 14.21 -0.01
N ARG A 440 12.93 14.11 0.82
CA ARG A 440 14.32 13.79 0.43
C ARG A 440 14.81 14.48 -0.85
N LYS A 441 14.43 15.75 -1.05
CA LYS A 441 14.80 16.55 -2.23
C LYS A 441 16.31 16.45 -2.51
N GLY A 442 16.70 16.28 -3.77
CA GLY A 442 18.11 16.20 -4.19
C GLY A 442 18.81 14.85 -3.97
N TYR A 443 18.16 13.88 -3.34
CA TYR A 443 18.62 12.49 -3.31
C TYR A 443 18.08 11.75 -4.54
N GLY A 444 18.71 10.65 -4.94
CA GLY A 444 18.04 9.70 -5.82
C GLY A 444 16.92 8.94 -5.11
N GLY A 445 15.96 8.39 -5.86
CA GLY A 445 14.81 7.69 -5.29
C GLY A 445 14.48 6.40 -6.05
N ASP A 446 14.20 5.32 -5.32
CA ASP A 446 13.80 4.04 -5.90
C ASP A 446 12.31 3.75 -5.64
N GLN A 447 11.56 3.45 -6.72
CA GLN A 447 10.15 3.05 -6.72
C GLN A 447 9.14 4.00 -6.07
N SER A 448 9.58 5.07 -5.41
CA SER A 448 8.70 6.08 -4.84
C SER A 448 7.99 6.88 -5.93
N SER A 449 6.81 7.39 -5.58
CA SER A 449 6.06 8.39 -6.35
C SER A 449 5.63 9.50 -5.40
N ILE A 450 6.11 10.72 -5.66
CA ILE A 450 6.04 11.81 -4.67
C ILE A 450 4.69 12.50 -4.65
N TRP A 451 4.00 12.61 -5.78
CA TRP A 451 2.67 13.20 -5.82
C TRP A 451 1.84 12.65 -6.97
N GLN A 452 0.51 12.70 -6.82
CA GLN A 452 -0.42 12.37 -7.89
C GLN A 452 -1.71 13.20 -7.78
N ALA A 453 -2.14 13.78 -8.90
CA ALA A 453 -3.50 14.25 -9.12
C ALA A 453 -4.35 13.12 -9.70
N THR A 454 -5.53 12.88 -9.11
CA THR A 454 -6.44 11.80 -9.48
C THR A 454 -7.85 12.35 -9.71
N LEU A 455 -8.29 12.34 -10.97
CA LEU A 455 -9.62 12.80 -11.41
C LEU A 455 -10.48 11.61 -11.90
N GLY A 456 -9.96 10.38 -11.82
CA GLY A 456 -10.65 9.16 -12.21
C GLY A 456 -9.73 7.95 -12.18
N MET A 457 -10.19 6.81 -12.71
CA MET A 457 -9.39 5.57 -12.73
C MET A 457 -8.14 5.66 -13.62
N GLU A 458 -8.22 6.40 -14.73
CA GLU A 458 -7.10 6.55 -15.69
C GLU A 458 -6.77 8.02 -15.97
N ALA A 459 -7.60 8.95 -15.47
CA ALA A 459 -7.39 10.39 -15.57
C ALA A 459 -6.54 10.83 -14.37
N VAL A 460 -5.24 10.62 -14.48
CA VAL A 460 -4.25 10.92 -13.45
C VAL A 460 -3.13 11.80 -14.01
N ALA A 461 -2.45 12.54 -13.15
CA ALA A 461 -1.26 13.28 -13.53
C ALA A 461 -0.21 13.31 -12.40
N PHE A 462 1.06 13.25 -12.78
CA PHE A 462 2.21 13.36 -11.89
C PHE A 462 3.45 13.78 -12.68
N THR A 463 4.51 14.18 -11.99
CA THR A 463 5.83 14.46 -12.60
C THR A 463 6.91 13.57 -12.02
N THR A 464 7.91 13.25 -12.84
CA THR A 464 9.12 12.56 -12.38
C THR A 464 10.37 13.09 -13.07
N HIS A 465 11.52 12.70 -12.54
CA HIS A 465 12.82 12.88 -13.18
C HIS A 465 13.37 11.48 -13.48
N PRO A 466 13.44 11.07 -14.76
CA PRO A 466 13.88 9.72 -15.12
C PRO A 466 15.34 9.50 -14.69
N ALA A 467 15.67 8.28 -14.23
CA ALA A 467 17.07 7.90 -14.01
C ALA A 467 17.76 7.44 -15.31
N ASN A 468 16.97 6.96 -16.27
CA ASN A 468 17.39 6.42 -17.55
C ASN A 468 16.28 6.57 -18.59
N GLU A 469 16.66 6.68 -19.86
CA GLU A 469 15.72 6.82 -20.99
C GLU A 469 15.05 5.49 -21.39
N GLU A 470 15.57 4.36 -20.91
CA GLU A 470 14.97 3.05 -21.13
C GLU A 470 13.86 2.76 -20.11
N ASP A 471 12.65 2.53 -20.60
CA ASP A 471 11.52 2.01 -19.82
C ASP A 471 11.63 0.49 -19.73
N ALA A 472 12.43 0.01 -18.78
CA ALA A 472 12.55 -1.42 -18.46
C ALA A 472 11.83 -1.71 -17.14
N ASP A 473 10.72 -2.45 -17.22
CA ASP A 473 9.92 -2.88 -16.05
C ASP A 473 10.74 -3.65 -15.00
N SER A 474 11.91 -4.20 -15.35
CA SER A 474 12.76 -5.03 -14.48
C SER A 474 13.83 -4.27 -13.69
N SER A 475 14.01 -2.97 -13.90
CA SER A 475 14.98 -2.18 -13.12
C SER A 475 14.37 -0.85 -12.67
N SER A 476 14.59 -0.50 -11.41
CA SER A 476 14.19 0.78 -10.83
C SER A 476 15.39 1.45 -10.14
N PRO A 477 15.50 2.79 -10.17
CA PRO A 477 14.68 3.71 -10.95
C PRO A 477 14.83 3.52 -12.48
N ASN A 478 13.81 3.93 -13.23
CA ASN A 478 13.80 3.92 -14.69
C ASN A 478 13.17 5.20 -15.26
N TYR A 479 12.57 5.12 -16.46
CA TYR A 479 11.92 6.26 -17.10
C TYR A 479 10.69 6.76 -16.30
N TRP A 480 9.84 5.88 -15.78
CA TRP A 480 8.61 6.24 -15.06
C TRP A 480 8.59 5.82 -13.59
N VAL A 481 9.45 4.90 -13.18
CA VAL A 481 9.51 4.35 -11.82
C VAL A 481 10.68 4.96 -11.05
N GLY A 482 10.40 5.48 -9.86
CA GLY A 482 11.42 6.15 -9.05
C GLY A 482 11.93 7.44 -9.69
N TYR A 483 13.09 7.90 -9.22
CA TYR A 483 13.65 9.19 -9.55
C TYR A 483 15.18 9.11 -9.72
N GLY A 484 15.69 9.66 -10.82
CA GLY A 484 17.11 9.99 -10.94
C GLY A 484 17.53 10.95 -9.83
N THR A 485 16.73 12.00 -9.61
CA THR A 485 16.86 12.98 -8.53
C THR A 485 15.47 13.37 -8.06
N LEU A 486 15.22 13.26 -6.76
CA LEU A 486 13.94 13.55 -6.13
C LEU A 486 13.66 15.06 -6.12
N PRO A 487 12.43 15.49 -6.45
CA PRO A 487 12.08 16.89 -6.40
C PRO A 487 11.91 17.38 -4.96
N ARG A 488 11.95 18.70 -4.80
CA ARG A 488 11.26 19.33 -3.68
C ARG A 488 9.79 19.49 -4.04
N ALA A 489 8.89 18.78 -3.37
CA ALA A 489 7.45 18.87 -3.59
C ALA A 489 6.72 19.43 -2.37
N ALA A 490 5.81 20.39 -2.59
CA ALA A 490 4.93 20.88 -1.54
C ALA A 490 3.50 21.12 -2.04
N GLN A 491 2.52 20.68 -1.25
CA GLN A 491 1.11 20.81 -1.57
C GLN A 491 0.36 21.72 -0.58
N VAL A 492 -0.45 22.62 -1.12
CA VAL A 492 -1.42 23.48 -0.43
C VAL A 492 -2.80 23.18 -0.99
N LYS A 493 -3.61 22.41 -0.23
CA LYS A 493 -4.92 21.90 -0.67
C LYS A 493 -4.88 21.31 -2.09
N ASN A 494 -5.51 21.94 -3.07
CA ASN A 494 -5.63 21.54 -4.46
C ASN A 494 -4.47 22.04 -5.37
N VAL A 495 -3.40 22.60 -4.80
CA VAL A 495 -2.21 23.07 -5.52
C VAL A 495 -0.98 22.31 -5.06
N VAL A 496 -0.18 21.79 -5.98
CA VAL A 496 1.17 21.26 -5.71
C VAL A 496 2.20 22.00 -6.55
N ILE A 497 3.33 22.34 -5.94
CA ILE A 497 4.51 22.89 -6.61
C ILE A 497 5.64 21.88 -6.45
N THR A 498 6.32 21.55 -7.55
CA THR A 498 7.49 20.69 -7.54
C THR A 498 8.67 21.36 -8.23
N LEU A 499 9.80 21.38 -7.55
CA LEU A 499 11.07 21.90 -8.04
C LEU A 499 12.02 20.74 -8.27
N TYR A 500 12.63 20.66 -9.44
CA TYR A 500 13.67 19.68 -9.76
C TYR A 500 14.99 20.41 -9.92
N ASP A 501 16.00 19.98 -9.15
CA ASP A 501 17.41 20.30 -9.33
C ASP A 501 18.11 18.99 -9.68
N VAL A 502 18.24 18.69 -10.98
CA VAL A 502 18.81 17.44 -11.46
C VAL A 502 20.27 17.37 -11.04
N ASP A 503 20.65 16.31 -10.34
CA ASP A 503 22.02 16.15 -9.90
C ASP A 503 22.95 15.81 -11.08
N THR A 504 23.89 16.71 -11.34
CA THR A 504 24.91 16.58 -12.37
C THR A 504 26.26 16.11 -11.83
N ARG A 505 26.36 15.82 -10.53
CA ARG A 505 27.57 15.25 -9.91
C ARG A 505 27.79 13.82 -10.39
N ASP A 506 29.07 13.44 -10.52
CA ASP A 506 29.45 12.06 -10.79
C ASP A 506 29.06 11.15 -9.60
N GLY A 507 27.95 10.42 -9.74
CA GLY A 507 27.51 9.38 -8.80
C GLY A 507 28.28 8.05 -8.96
N LEU A 508 28.10 7.15 -7.99
CA LEU A 508 28.59 5.77 -8.04
C LEU A 508 27.60 4.81 -8.70
N TYR A 509 26.29 5.07 -8.56
CA TYR A 509 25.22 4.19 -8.99
C TYR A 509 24.65 4.63 -10.35
N TYR A 510 24.27 5.90 -10.50
CA TYR A 510 23.89 6.49 -11.79
C TYR A 510 24.74 7.72 -12.11
N SER A 511 25.58 7.61 -13.13
CA SER A 511 26.54 8.65 -13.53
C SER A 511 26.13 9.47 -14.75
N ASN A 512 25.02 9.14 -15.41
CA ASN A 512 24.52 9.87 -16.56
C ASN A 512 22.99 9.87 -16.56
N GLN A 513 22.42 10.88 -15.90
CA GLN A 513 20.98 11.06 -15.81
C GLN A 513 20.51 12.03 -16.91
N PRO A 514 19.31 11.84 -17.49
CA PRO A 514 18.76 12.78 -18.46
C PRO A 514 18.57 14.18 -17.84
N LEU A 515 18.95 15.24 -18.56
CA LEU A 515 18.83 16.62 -18.06
C LEU A 515 17.46 17.23 -18.41
N TYR A 516 16.40 16.55 -17.97
CA TYR A 516 15.02 16.99 -18.10
C TYR A 516 14.16 16.30 -17.05
N SER A 517 13.06 16.94 -16.66
CA SER A 517 11.96 16.26 -15.99
C SER A 517 10.78 16.12 -16.94
N HIS A 518 9.83 15.28 -16.61
CA HIS A 518 8.65 15.08 -17.44
C HIS A 518 7.39 14.83 -16.62
N ALA A 519 6.25 15.09 -17.26
CA ALA A 519 4.93 14.88 -16.68
C ALA A 519 4.18 13.77 -17.43
N PHE A 520 3.52 12.91 -16.65
CA PHE A 520 2.49 12.02 -17.16
C PHE A 520 1.15 12.78 -17.16
N LEU A 521 0.59 13.04 -18.33
CA LEU A 521 -0.74 13.64 -18.54
C LEU A 521 -1.40 13.02 -19.78
N PRO A 522 -2.08 11.86 -19.65
CA PRO A 522 -2.57 11.06 -20.76
C PRO A 522 -3.81 11.68 -21.40
N ARG A 523 -3.64 12.41 -22.51
CA ARG A 523 -4.72 13.18 -23.16
C ARG A 523 -5.96 12.36 -23.48
N ALA A 524 -5.77 11.11 -23.89
CA ALA A 524 -6.85 10.19 -24.26
C ALA A 524 -7.75 9.78 -23.08
N ARG A 525 -7.36 10.08 -21.83
CA ARG A 525 -8.11 9.74 -20.61
C ARG A 525 -8.93 10.89 -20.05
N PHE A 526 -8.77 12.09 -20.60
CA PHE A 526 -9.55 13.28 -20.28
C PHE A 526 -10.58 13.54 -21.39
N ASP A 527 -11.71 14.16 -21.02
CA ASP A 527 -12.76 14.49 -21.98
C ASP A 527 -12.34 15.66 -22.88
N GLU A 528 -11.48 16.54 -22.36
CA GLU A 528 -10.89 17.67 -23.05
C GLU A 528 -9.46 17.90 -22.55
N SER A 529 -8.51 18.15 -23.45
CA SER A 529 -7.13 18.49 -23.10
C SER A 529 -6.49 19.41 -24.14
N LEU A 530 -5.79 20.45 -23.69
CA LEU A 530 -5.15 21.45 -24.55
C LEU A 530 -4.00 22.18 -23.84
N LYS A 531 -3.10 22.76 -24.63
CA LYS A 531 -2.02 23.64 -24.16
C LYS A 531 -2.34 25.09 -24.50
N GLN A 532 -2.11 26.01 -23.57
CA GLN A 532 -2.16 27.45 -23.81
C GLN A 532 -1.02 28.16 -23.07
N GLY A 533 -0.07 28.70 -23.83
CA GLY A 533 1.18 29.17 -23.24
C GLY A 533 1.93 27.99 -22.62
N GLN A 534 2.38 28.17 -21.38
CA GLN A 534 3.05 27.14 -20.57
C GLN A 534 2.10 26.26 -19.75
N TRP A 535 0.78 26.48 -19.86
CA TRP A 535 -0.23 25.71 -19.15
C TRP A 535 -0.82 24.60 -20.01
N PHE A 536 -0.86 23.39 -19.47
CA PHE A 536 -1.56 22.22 -19.96
C PHE A 536 -2.85 22.07 -19.16
N PHE A 537 -3.98 22.18 -19.83
CA PHE A 537 -5.29 22.04 -19.20
C PHE A 537 -5.91 20.71 -19.59
N ALA A 538 -6.60 20.10 -18.63
CA ALA A 538 -7.40 18.91 -18.86
C ALA A 538 -8.69 18.94 -18.04
N ARG A 539 -9.74 18.32 -18.56
CA ARG A 539 -11.03 18.15 -17.87
C ARG A 539 -11.46 16.70 -17.89
N LYS A 540 -11.94 16.21 -16.75
CA LYS A 540 -12.64 14.94 -16.65
C LYS A 540 -13.94 15.15 -15.89
N ASP A 541 -15.07 14.90 -16.55
CA ASP A 541 -16.39 15.19 -16.02
C ASP A 541 -16.46 16.65 -15.50
N ASP A 542 -16.75 16.85 -14.22
CA ASP A 542 -16.81 18.16 -13.55
C ASP A 542 -15.49 18.57 -12.88
N ALA A 543 -14.42 17.78 -13.03
CA ALA A 543 -13.08 18.06 -12.48
C ALA A 543 -12.13 18.66 -13.52
N TYR A 544 -11.34 19.64 -13.09
CA TYR A 544 -10.42 20.43 -13.91
C TYR A 544 -8.99 20.33 -13.39
N LEU A 545 -8.04 20.32 -14.32
CA LEU A 545 -6.60 20.29 -14.04
C LEU A 545 -5.90 21.36 -14.87
N ALA A 546 -4.99 22.09 -14.23
CA ALA A 546 -4.03 22.97 -14.87
C ALA A 546 -2.62 22.59 -14.41
N LEU A 547 -1.77 22.17 -15.34
CA LEU A 547 -0.37 21.84 -15.11
C LEU A 547 0.50 22.87 -15.83
N TRP A 548 1.40 23.53 -15.14
CA TRP A 548 2.37 24.48 -15.70
C TRP A 548 3.77 23.89 -15.69
N SER A 549 4.56 24.21 -16.71
CA SER A 549 6.00 23.94 -16.77
C SER A 549 6.80 25.22 -16.91
N SER A 550 7.97 25.31 -16.28
CA SER A 550 8.92 26.40 -16.50
C SER A 550 9.55 26.40 -17.88
N ASP A 551 9.57 25.27 -18.57
CA ASP A 551 10.05 25.19 -19.95
C ASP A 551 8.95 25.70 -20.91
N PRO A 552 9.17 26.83 -21.62
CA PRO A 552 8.19 27.35 -22.58
C PRO A 552 7.98 26.45 -23.81
N ASP A 553 8.96 25.61 -24.12
CA ASP A 553 8.96 24.73 -25.28
C ASP A 553 8.42 23.33 -24.97
N ALA A 554 8.22 23.00 -23.69
CA ALA A 554 7.62 21.73 -23.27
C ALA A 554 6.28 21.49 -23.98
N ASP A 555 6.10 20.32 -24.57
CA ASP A 555 4.86 19.92 -25.23
C ASP A 555 4.65 18.41 -25.10
N TRP A 556 3.42 17.96 -25.38
CA TRP A 556 3.14 16.54 -25.45
C TRP A 556 3.95 15.87 -26.57
N ILE A 557 4.61 14.77 -26.23
CA ILE A 557 5.34 13.96 -27.18
C ILE A 557 4.37 12.99 -27.87
N PRO A 558 4.41 12.90 -29.21
CA PRO A 558 3.62 11.94 -29.95
C PRO A 558 3.80 10.51 -29.41
N ALA A 559 2.72 9.92 -28.91
CA ALA A 559 2.78 8.55 -28.40
C ALA A 559 3.04 7.57 -29.55
N VAL A 560 4.14 6.84 -29.49
CA VAL A 560 4.54 5.86 -30.53
C VAL A 560 3.81 4.51 -30.35
N GLU A 561 3.34 4.21 -29.13
CA GLU A 561 2.70 2.94 -28.79
C GLU A 561 1.37 3.10 -28.03
N GLN A 562 0.48 2.11 -28.17
CA GLN A 562 -0.70 1.96 -27.31
C GLN A 562 -0.29 1.40 -25.95
N GLY A 563 0.36 2.22 -25.13
CA GLY A 563 0.84 1.87 -23.79
C GLY A 563 -0.07 2.33 -22.65
N PHE A 564 0.53 2.46 -21.47
CA PHE A 564 -0.06 2.97 -20.23
C PHE A 564 -0.92 4.25 -20.41
N GLY A 565 -0.53 5.14 -21.33
CA GLY A 565 -1.25 6.37 -21.68
C GLY A 565 -2.52 6.21 -22.52
N GLY A 566 -2.87 5.00 -22.98
CA GLY A 566 -4.15 4.74 -23.66
C GLY A 566 -4.22 5.16 -25.13
N GLY A 567 -3.08 5.22 -25.83
CA GLY A 567 -3.04 5.37 -27.29
C GLY A 567 -3.16 6.80 -27.83
N GLY A 568 -3.01 7.82 -26.97
CA GLY A 568 -2.77 9.21 -27.36
C GLY A 568 -1.59 9.77 -26.59
N ASP A 569 -1.16 10.99 -26.93
CA ASP A 569 -0.01 11.63 -26.29
C ASP A 569 -0.21 11.73 -24.77
N TYR A 570 0.82 11.37 -24.00
CA TYR A 570 0.73 11.27 -22.55
C TYR A 570 1.96 11.80 -21.81
N ASP A 571 3.06 12.00 -22.50
CA ASP A 571 4.34 12.39 -21.92
C ASP A 571 4.65 13.84 -22.31
N ILE A 572 5.03 14.67 -21.35
CA ILE A 572 5.42 16.06 -21.57
C ILE A 572 6.82 16.24 -20.99
N ILE A 573 7.83 16.44 -21.85
CA ILE A 573 9.20 16.70 -21.40
C ILE A 573 9.42 18.20 -21.21
N ALA A 574 10.00 18.58 -20.08
CA ALA A 574 10.55 19.89 -19.81
C ALA A 574 12.07 19.81 -19.74
N ALA A 575 12.75 20.38 -20.73
CA ALA A 575 14.19 20.32 -20.84
C ALA A 575 14.89 21.22 -19.82
N GLY A 576 16.02 20.77 -19.29
CA GLY A 576 16.89 21.53 -18.42
C GLY A 576 17.26 20.79 -17.14
N GLU A 577 18.44 21.13 -16.61
CA GLU A 577 18.92 20.66 -15.30
C GLU A 577 17.99 21.11 -14.17
N LYS A 578 17.33 22.25 -14.34
CA LYS A 578 16.42 22.82 -13.36
C LYS A 578 15.07 23.08 -13.99
N THR A 579 14.03 22.54 -13.38
CA THR A 579 12.66 22.68 -13.87
C THR A 579 11.68 22.84 -12.72
N VAL A 580 10.60 23.57 -12.99
CA VAL A 580 9.52 23.82 -12.05
C VAL A 580 8.21 23.36 -12.68
N TRP A 581 7.41 22.66 -11.89
CA TRP A 581 6.02 22.34 -12.24
C TRP A 581 5.06 22.83 -11.18
N ILE A 582 3.87 23.25 -11.62
CA ILE A 582 2.76 23.64 -10.75
C ILE A 582 1.52 22.92 -11.26
N CYS A 583 0.84 22.18 -10.39
CA CYS A 583 -0.46 21.60 -10.70
C CYS A 583 -1.52 22.21 -9.79
N GLU A 584 -2.56 22.82 -10.37
CA GLU A 584 -3.75 23.27 -9.66
C GLU A 584 -4.98 22.54 -10.18
N LEU A 585 -5.77 21.98 -9.26
CA LEU A 585 -7.03 21.33 -9.55
C LEU A 585 -8.21 22.25 -9.27
N GLY A 586 -9.32 22.02 -9.95
CA GLY A 586 -10.57 22.74 -9.74
C GLY A 586 -11.76 21.86 -10.08
N ASP A 587 -12.96 22.37 -9.85
CA ASP A 587 -14.20 21.68 -10.20
C ASP A 587 -15.28 22.69 -10.63
N ALA A 588 -16.37 22.17 -11.19
CA ALA A 588 -17.53 22.94 -11.60
C ALA A 588 -18.19 23.70 -10.43
N GLY A 589 -18.11 23.18 -9.21
CA GLY A 589 -18.64 23.85 -8.02
C GLY A 589 -17.88 25.13 -7.68
N ALA A 590 -16.56 25.12 -7.82
CA ALA A 590 -15.69 26.26 -7.54
C ALA A 590 -15.63 27.28 -8.68
N TYR A 591 -15.64 26.83 -9.94
CA TYR A 591 -15.39 27.69 -11.11
C TYR A 591 -16.59 27.85 -12.05
N GLY A 592 -17.65 27.06 -11.88
CA GLY A 592 -18.82 27.03 -12.77
C GLY A 592 -18.59 26.18 -14.01
N ASP A 593 -17.56 26.50 -14.80
CA ASP A 593 -17.16 25.71 -15.97
C ASP A 593 -15.64 25.71 -16.22
N PHE A 594 -15.20 24.88 -17.15
CA PHE A 594 -13.79 24.70 -17.48
C PHE A 594 -13.14 25.94 -18.11
N GLU A 595 -13.89 26.73 -18.88
CA GLU A 595 -13.38 27.96 -19.47
C GLU A 595 -13.16 29.05 -18.41
N ALA A 596 -14.04 29.13 -17.42
CA ALA A 596 -13.89 30.01 -16.28
C ALA A 596 -12.67 29.62 -15.42
N PHE A 597 -12.46 28.32 -15.19
CA PHE A 597 -11.25 27.81 -14.54
C PHE A 597 -9.98 28.21 -15.31
N ARG A 598 -9.92 27.92 -16.61
CA ARG A 598 -8.80 28.31 -17.48
C ARG A 598 -8.56 29.82 -17.45
N THR A 599 -9.62 30.62 -17.54
CA THR A 599 -9.55 32.08 -17.51
C THR A 599 -8.95 32.58 -16.19
N ALA A 600 -9.35 31.98 -15.06
CA ALA A 600 -8.82 32.33 -13.75
C ALA A 600 -7.32 31.98 -13.64
N ILE A 601 -6.92 30.78 -14.06
CA ILE A 601 -5.51 30.33 -14.06
C ILE A 601 -4.64 31.22 -14.95
N LEU A 602 -5.11 31.55 -16.16
CA LEU A 602 -4.36 32.41 -17.09
C LEU A 602 -4.25 33.86 -16.63
N ALA A 603 -5.16 34.33 -15.78
CA ALA A 603 -5.14 35.66 -15.19
C ALA A 603 -4.30 35.72 -13.90
N ALA A 604 -3.98 34.57 -13.31
CA ALA A 604 -3.23 34.47 -12.07
C ALA A 604 -1.77 34.91 -12.26
N PRO A 605 -1.26 35.86 -11.46
CA PRO A 605 0.16 36.20 -11.48
C PRO A 605 1.03 35.00 -11.10
N LEU A 606 2.01 34.71 -11.94
CA LEU A 606 3.03 33.69 -11.72
C LEU A 606 4.39 34.26 -12.05
N VAL A 607 5.31 34.21 -11.08
CA VAL A 607 6.73 34.49 -11.26
C VAL A 607 7.48 33.25 -10.85
N ALA A 608 8.22 32.66 -11.79
CA ALA A 608 9.04 31.50 -11.56
C ALA A 608 10.38 31.68 -12.26
N ASP A 609 11.47 31.37 -11.57
CA ASP A 609 12.83 31.39 -12.06
C ASP A 609 13.41 30.00 -11.85
N ALA A 610 13.58 29.25 -12.95
CA ALA A 610 14.08 27.88 -12.90
C ALA A 610 15.56 27.81 -12.50
N ASP A 611 16.38 28.81 -12.87
CA ASP A 611 17.82 28.81 -12.57
C ASP A 611 18.07 28.91 -11.05
N SER A 612 17.28 29.75 -10.38
CA SER A 612 17.30 29.92 -8.92
C SER A 612 16.34 28.99 -8.16
N LEU A 613 15.47 28.28 -8.87
CA LEU A 613 14.40 27.44 -8.32
C LEU A 613 13.53 28.20 -7.32
N GLU A 614 13.09 29.40 -7.70
CA GLU A 614 12.18 30.24 -6.92
C GLU A 614 10.84 30.40 -7.65
N VAL A 615 9.74 30.24 -6.90
CA VAL A 615 8.37 30.33 -7.42
C VAL A 615 7.53 31.18 -6.49
N ARG A 616 6.77 32.11 -7.08
CA ARG A 616 5.65 32.81 -6.47
C ARG A 616 4.44 32.69 -7.38
N TYR A 617 3.44 31.97 -6.92
CA TYR A 617 2.19 31.73 -7.62
C TYR A 617 1.02 32.32 -6.84
N GLU A 618 0.30 33.27 -7.42
CA GLU A 618 -0.94 33.83 -6.86
C GLU A 618 -2.12 32.95 -7.30
N SER A 619 -2.25 31.77 -6.70
CA SER A 619 -3.31 30.80 -7.04
C SER A 619 -4.70 31.43 -6.94
N PRO A 620 -5.57 31.26 -7.95
CA PRO A 620 -6.93 31.78 -7.89
C PRO A 620 -7.77 31.13 -6.78
N SER A 621 -7.43 29.92 -6.34
CA SER A 621 -8.13 29.23 -5.24
C SER A 621 -7.45 29.39 -3.88
N GLN A 622 -6.12 29.45 -3.82
CA GLN A 622 -5.37 29.42 -2.55
C GLN A 622 -4.70 30.75 -2.17
N GLY A 623 -4.61 31.72 -3.07
CA GLY A 623 -3.83 32.95 -2.88
C GLY A 623 -2.33 32.72 -3.07
N ALA A 624 -1.50 33.57 -2.46
CA ALA A 624 -0.05 33.56 -2.68
C ALA A 624 0.59 32.29 -2.12
N ILE A 625 1.32 31.55 -2.95
CA ILE A 625 2.19 30.44 -2.56
C ILE A 625 3.60 30.77 -3.03
N GLU A 626 4.56 30.80 -2.10
CA GLU A 626 5.97 31.09 -2.35
C GLU A 626 6.82 29.89 -1.92
N MET A 627 7.69 29.42 -2.81
CA MET A 627 8.53 28.25 -2.58
C MET A 627 9.86 28.43 -3.31
N GLY A 628 10.97 28.19 -2.61
CA GLY A 628 12.30 28.06 -3.20
C GLY A 628 12.82 26.64 -3.12
N TRP A 629 13.99 26.35 -3.70
CA TRP A 629 14.69 25.09 -3.41
C TRP A 629 15.01 24.96 -1.92
N GLU A 630 15.37 26.07 -1.28
CA GLU A 630 15.61 26.15 0.16
C GLU A 630 14.59 27.05 0.88
N GLY A 631 14.60 26.99 2.21
CA GLY A 631 13.75 27.81 3.05
C GLY A 631 12.30 27.33 3.17
N PRO A 632 11.45 28.05 3.91
CA PRO A 632 10.07 27.65 4.14
C PRO A 632 9.21 27.82 2.89
N VAL A 633 8.17 26.99 2.76
CA VAL A 633 7.04 27.26 1.85
C VAL A 633 6.12 28.25 2.56
N LEU A 634 5.78 29.36 1.91
CA LEU A 634 4.88 30.38 2.46
C LEU A 634 3.53 30.30 1.75
N HIS A 635 2.45 30.20 2.54
CA HIS A 635 1.07 30.35 2.08
C HIS A 635 0.49 31.64 2.65
N ASN A 636 0.17 32.60 1.78
CA ASN A 636 -0.28 33.95 2.14
C ASN A 636 0.66 34.65 3.15
N GLY A 637 1.97 34.47 2.96
CA GLY A 637 3.02 35.04 3.82
C GLY A 637 3.24 34.30 5.15
N VAL A 638 2.56 33.17 5.39
CA VAL A 638 2.72 32.34 6.59
C VAL A 638 3.44 31.04 6.23
N ALA A 639 4.47 30.68 6.99
CA ALA A 639 5.18 29.42 6.77
C ALA A 639 4.25 28.22 7.00
N LEU A 640 4.22 27.32 6.01
CA LEU A 640 3.50 26.06 6.07
C LEU A 640 4.37 24.99 6.75
N ALA A 641 3.80 24.25 7.70
CA ALA A 641 4.44 23.07 8.27
C ALA A 641 4.36 21.93 7.26
N LEU A 642 5.51 21.42 6.82
CA LEU A 642 5.64 20.30 5.89
C LEU A 642 6.07 19.01 6.58
N ASP A 643 6.41 19.10 7.87
CA ASP A 643 6.98 18.04 8.68
C ASP A 643 6.22 17.88 10.01
N ASN A 644 6.63 16.88 10.79
CA ASN A 644 6.14 16.62 12.13
C ASN A 644 4.62 16.49 12.23
N TYR A 645 3.98 15.93 11.19
CA TYR A 645 2.57 15.59 11.26
C TYR A 645 2.32 14.57 12.37
N PRO A 646 1.13 14.57 12.98
CA PRO A 646 0.67 13.45 13.80
C PRO A 646 0.51 12.18 12.94
N ARG A 647 0.32 11.00 13.57
CA ARG A 647 0.06 9.75 12.83
C ARG A 647 -1.17 9.90 11.92
N TYR A 648 -2.20 10.57 12.43
CA TYR A 648 -3.37 11.03 11.67
C TYR A 648 -3.84 12.40 12.17
N ASP A 649 -4.13 13.31 11.24
CA ASP A 649 -4.89 14.54 11.47
C ASP A 649 -5.84 14.78 10.29
N ASN A 650 -7.10 14.44 10.52
CA ASN A 650 -8.20 14.62 9.59
C ASN A 650 -9.55 14.70 10.34
N ALA A 651 -10.65 14.81 9.60
CA ALA A 651 -12.00 14.93 10.17
C ALA A 651 -12.46 13.72 10.99
N TRP A 652 -11.85 12.55 10.81
CA TRP A 652 -12.30 11.29 11.41
C TRP A 652 -11.31 10.70 12.41
N SER A 653 -10.05 11.16 12.43
CA SER A 653 -9.01 10.70 13.34
C SER A 653 -8.02 11.81 13.70
N GLN A 654 -7.65 11.87 14.98
CA GLN A 654 -6.60 12.70 15.55
C GLN A 654 -5.75 11.84 16.48
N SER A 655 -4.57 11.42 16.03
CA SER A 655 -3.70 10.48 16.76
C SER A 655 -2.26 10.96 16.76
N GLY A 656 -1.60 11.02 17.92
CA GLY A 656 -0.22 11.48 18.06
C GLY A 656 0.82 10.64 17.32
N PHE A 657 2.11 11.02 17.40
CA PHE A 657 3.21 10.26 16.82
C PHE A 657 4.37 10.16 17.84
N PRO A 658 4.72 8.95 18.35
CA PRO A 658 4.05 7.68 18.13
C PRO A 658 2.60 7.70 18.64
N ALA A 659 1.75 6.82 18.11
CA ALA A 659 0.36 6.71 18.54
C ALA A 659 0.22 5.69 19.68
N ASP A 660 -0.33 6.11 20.83
CA ASP A 660 -0.68 5.21 21.95
C ASP A 660 -2.04 4.53 21.71
N VAL A 661 -3.00 5.31 21.21
CA VAL A 661 -4.37 4.89 20.88
C VAL A 661 -4.74 5.55 19.56
N ILE A 662 -5.21 4.75 18.61
CA ILE A 662 -5.68 5.24 17.32
C ILE A 662 -7.20 5.05 17.27
N SER A 663 -7.92 6.10 16.90
CA SER A 663 -9.38 6.05 16.79
C SER A 663 -9.86 6.68 15.50
N PHE A 664 -10.90 6.09 14.91
CA PHE A 664 -11.63 6.60 13.76
C PHE A 664 -13.11 6.73 14.13
N SER A 665 -13.74 7.83 13.72
CA SER A 665 -15.16 8.07 14.00
C SER A 665 -15.85 8.73 12.81
N TYR A 666 -17.03 8.22 12.46
CA TYR A 666 -17.90 8.74 11.40
C TYR A 666 -19.36 8.67 11.89
N GLY A 667 -19.92 9.81 12.27
CA GLY A 667 -21.22 9.85 12.95
C GLY A 667 -21.18 9.03 14.25
N ASP A 668 -22.11 8.08 14.40
CA ASP A 668 -22.16 7.15 15.54
C ASP A 668 -21.26 5.90 15.36
N SER A 669 -20.67 5.72 14.16
CA SER A 669 -19.78 4.59 13.90
C SER A 669 -18.35 4.90 14.31
N TYR A 670 -17.68 3.97 14.98
CA TYR A 670 -16.31 4.17 15.45
C TYR A 670 -15.48 2.89 15.42
N LEU A 671 -14.16 3.09 15.43
CA LEU A 671 -13.12 2.09 15.69
C LEU A 671 -12.12 2.71 16.66
N ARG A 672 -11.82 2.03 17.77
CA ARG A 672 -10.78 2.38 18.72
C ARG A 672 -9.80 1.21 18.86
N LEU A 673 -8.53 1.50 18.65
CA LEU A 673 -7.42 0.54 18.71
C LEU A 673 -6.45 0.98 19.79
N ASP A 674 -6.15 0.08 20.73
CA ASP A 674 -5.22 0.30 21.83
C ASP A 674 -4.33 -0.95 21.94
N PHE A 675 -3.12 -0.81 21.42
CA PHE A 675 -2.23 -1.93 21.11
C PHE A 675 -1.68 -2.61 22.36
N ASP A 676 -1.36 -1.83 23.40
CA ASP A 676 -0.82 -2.32 24.67
C ASP A 676 -1.85 -3.12 25.47
N THR A 677 -3.11 -2.70 25.44
CA THR A 677 -4.19 -3.39 26.15
C THR A 677 -4.90 -4.45 25.31
N LEU A 678 -4.47 -4.66 24.06
CA LEU A 678 -5.09 -5.55 23.07
C LEU A 678 -6.57 -5.22 22.78
N THR A 679 -6.98 -3.96 23.01
CA THR A 679 -8.37 -3.54 22.82
C THR A 679 -8.63 -3.09 21.38
N ARG A 680 -9.41 -3.88 20.64
CA ARG A 680 -9.97 -3.54 19.32
C ARG A 680 -11.49 -3.41 19.46
N GLU A 681 -11.98 -2.19 19.53
CA GLU A 681 -13.39 -1.90 19.76
C GLU A 681 -13.98 -1.19 18.54
N ALA A 682 -15.01 -1.79 17.92
CA ALA A 682 -15.74 -1.17 16.81
C ALA A 682 -17.24 -1.13 17.13
N SER A 683 -17.91 -0.06 16.73
CA SER A 683 -19.38 0.07 16.86
C SER A 683 -20.13 -1.04 16.14
N SER A 684 -19.59 -1.45 14.99
CA SER A 684 -20.12 -2.47 14.09
C SER A 684 -19.06 -2.85 13.05
N TYR A 685 -19.30 -3.99 12.38
CA TYR A 685 -18.49 -4.49 11.28
C TYR A 685 -19.37 -4.58 10.04
N LEU A 686 -18.79 -4.63 8.84
CA LEU A 686 -19.53 -4.83 7.60
C LEU A 686 -20.43 -6.07 7.71
N GLU A 687 -21.73 -5.81 7.83
CA GLU A 687 -22.82 -6.79 7.83
C GLU A 687 -23.27 -7.16 6.43
#